data_AF-A0A651EPZ7-F1
#
_entry.id   AF-A0A651EPZ7-F1
#
_cell.length_a   1.000
_cell.length_b   1.000
_cell.length_c   1.000
_cell.angle_alpha   90.00
_cell.angle_beta   90.00
_cell.angle_gamma   90.00
#
_symmetry.space_group_name_H-M   'P 1'
#
loop_
_entity.id
_entity.type
_entity.pdbx_description
1 polymer ?
#
loop_
_entity_poly.entity_id
_entity_poly.type
_entity_poly.pdbx_seq_one_letter_code
_entity_poly.pdbx_strand_id
1 'polypeptide(L)'
;MTSHSIRRQKVSRSLAAILSPVALIALSAAPVQAEPQHPAILQWFEASWDTIEYRMPDFFIAGYGGTWLPSPAKTSDANSAGYDPFDRFDLGSPGSQTLFGTEQDFRAVMEQFKRASGRVYLEAVLNHNSGRTESFGFFQAGGWPGFWAGPVEQKNPLSNWGDFHGGNASGYLQSENPGGPNYDLFLGDLVALVDIAQESNNWMIRQPVDPNIPEGIQGSPNDPPRNIPAGTVRNQPNPENRRFYPDLSLTPKSVFNPGFFRPNLGLGSFNTPAETTLVYPFNTADPMQGDPVPENAAALLNRWTQWMLDEFGVDGFRMDAIKHVPPWFWDRYWDVAVHDRWVRPDGTTATPFTFGEAVQGNNEILNYWVRKDGFANRDALDLGGAGNIRNIINGKGLAAVSGLDDAHLDSAHDGFNNGSMGVNHIYSHDNGSRGDGGSAPDFPFEDKVAPWAHAYLILRPGPPKIYHNAREFHLVRTSGFWPREGVPVALGYGSYYKLPGNTLATVEDNRIPTLVQLRNRFGRGFYFPRWQDNSTFVFERNGNMLVALTDNYGSGFIQRTVSTNFPAGTRLHELTGNAADPDVDPNGDIAEILTVGSNGSVTIRIPRNGPSSNEHNNGYVVYAPITPAGTLTITNQNSVIPPDGPTAPSLAYQRRLATIPVIKAGTFDIDLQTAQADPLDPNTDDGAIFRINAGFQDLNGNGIAGDQTGEFDAYENFLTTNSPLFTGGTGRYVQTINTDDLPEGYNYISVIAFRHRASGDPIYSEWRKVIYVDRQPPDLVIDPRVDCFTGNGNIFITNPDRTATSMSVSINNGPNINGIRWDRNVWIIPVSGLTTGSYNMDVTVEERPGNTLVSTYVVPVTFDVDNLQGDVNGDGVVDIHDLYAFEQLTEYDCRADLNADGQITETDRRLLRALIGLDETDDMLDNR
;
A
#
# COMPACT_ATOMS: atom_id res chain seq x y z
N MET A 1 37.90 -54.12 2.64
CA MET A 1 36.50 -54.50 2.44
C MET A 1 35.69 -53.21 2.50
N THR A 2 35.12 -52.85 1.34
CA THR A 2 34.03 -51.88 1.06
C THR A 2 34.08 -50.52 1.83
N SER A 3 34.69 -49.45 1.30
CA SER A 3 34.35 -48.57 0.13
C SER A 3 33.43 -47.40 0.56
N HIS A 4 33.68 -46.09 0.30
CA HIS A 4 34.70 -45.32 -0.43
C HIS A 4 34.74 -43.86 0.11
N SER A 5 35.93 -43.26 0.16
CA SER A 5 36.17 -41.82 0.38
C SER A 5 36.29 -41.08 -0.97
N ILE A 6 35.88 -39.81 -1.06
CA ILE A 6 36.44 -38.88 -2.07
C ILE A 6 36.79 -37.52 -1.45
N ARG A 7 38.06 -37.17 -1.64
CA ARG A 7 38.75 -35.92 -1.28
C ARG A 7 38.42 -34.79 -2.26
N ARG A 8 38.35 -33.56 -1.74
CA ARG A 8 38.47 -32.29 -2.48
C ARG A 8 39.87 -32.13 -3.08
N GLN A 9 39.97 -31.72 -4.34
CA GLN A 9 41.21 -31.21 -4.95
C GLN A 9 40.97 -29.82 -5.57
N LYS A 10 41.87 -28.89 -5.23
CA LYS A 10 42.08 -27.58 -5.84
C LYS A 10 42.67 -27.76 -7.24
N VAL A 11 42.26 -26.93 -8.21
CA VAL A 11 43.05 -26.66 -9.43
C VAL A 11 43.11 -25.16 -9.67
N SER A 12 44.34 -24.71 -9.92
CA SER A 12 44.85 -23.35 -10.15
C SER A 12 44.40 -22.75 -11.48
N ARG A 13 44.17 -21.42 -11.49
CA ARG A 13 44.02 -20.60 -12.70
C ARG A 13 45.40 -20.25 -13.27
N SER A 14 45.62 -20.51 -14.56
CA SER A 14 46.80 -20.06 -15.31
C SER A 14 46.48 -18.80 -16.11
N LEU A 15 47.35 -17.79 -16.01
CA LEU A 15 47.42 -16.62 -16.90
C LEU A 15 47.89 -17.04 -18.29
N ALA A 16 47.23 -16.54 -19.34
CA ALA A 16 47.82 -16.38 -20.67
C ALA A 16 47.28 -15.10 -21.30
N ALA A 17 48.17 -14.12 -21.48
CA ALA A 17 47.95 -12.92 -22.28
C ALA A 17 48.22 -13.24 -23.75
N ILE A 18 47.29 -12.92 -24.65
CA ILE A 18 47.52 -12.88 -26.10
C ILE A 18 46.90 -11.60 -26.66
N LEU A 19 47.72 -10.86 -27.40
CA LEU A 19 47.43 -9.59 -28.07
C LEU A 19 46.30 -9.67 -29.10
N SER A 20 45.48 -8.62 -29.15
CA SER A 20 44.48 -8.34 -30.20
C SER A 20 45.10 -8.09 -31.58
N PRO A 21 44.30 -8.30 -32.65
CA PRO A 21 44.19 -7.34 -33.73
C PRO A 21 42.82 -6.66 -33.70
N VAL A 22 42.83 -5.36 -33.91
CA VAL A 22 41.68 -4.46 -34.00
C VAL A 22 40.75 -4.91 -35.14
N ALA A 23 39.54 -5.36 -34.80
CA ALA A 23 38.42 -5.44 -35.72
C ALA A 23 37.36 -4.44 -35.23
N LEU A 24 36.97 -3.51 -36.11
CA LEU A 24 35.79 -2.68 -35.91
C LEU A 24 34.58 -3.60 -35.73
N ILE A 25 34.14 -3.79 -34.48
CA ILE A 25 32.85 -4.40 -34.15
C ILE A 25 31.91 -3.23 -33.92
N ALA A 26 30.94 -3.07 -34.81
CA ALA A 26 29.73 -2.32 -34.50
C ALA A 26 29.13 -2.97 -33.24
N LEU A 27 29.15 -2.25 -32.11
CA LEU A 27 28.48 -2.68 -30.89
C LEU A 27 26.97 -2.73 -31.18
N SER A 28 26.49 -3.89 -31.62
CA SER A 28 25.12 -4.28 -31.37
C SER A 28 25.08 -4.68 -29.90
N ALA A 29 24.41 -3.87 -29.09
CA ALA A 29 24.09 -4.23 -27.71
C ALA A 29 23.33 -5.56 -27.74
N ALA A 30 23.92 -6.62 -27.19
CA ALA A 30 23.24 -7.90 -27.07
C ALA A 30 22.08 -7.73 -26.09
N PRO A 31 20.84 -8.14 -26.44
CA PRO A 31 19.70 -7.97 -25.55
C PRO A 31 19.81 -8.90 -24.32
N VAL A 32 19.55 -8.36 -23.12
CA VAL A 32 19.50 -9.08 -21.83
C VAL A 32 18.07 -9.17 -21.33
N GLN A 33 17.69 -10.34 -20.81
CA GLN A 33 16.30 -10.69 -20.46
C GLN A 33 15.73 -9.64 -19.50
N ALA A 34 14.51 -9.18 -19.75
CA ALA A 34 13.82 -8.27 -18.84
C ALA A 34 13.56 -8.98 -17.49
N GLU A 35 13.71 -8.26 -16.40
CA GLU A 35 13.33 -8.75 -15.06
C GLU A 35 11.84 -9.16 -15.03
N PRO A 36 11.44 -10.07 -14.13
CA PRO A 36 10.04 -10.46 -13.95
C PRO A 36 9.13 -9.25 -13.86
N GLN A 37 7.97 -9.32 -14.50
CA GLN A 37 7.06 -8.18 -14.61
C GLN A 37 6.55 -7.74 -13.24
N HIS A 38 7.05 -6.61 -12.74
CA HIS A 38 6.46 -5.93 -11.61
C HIS A 38 5.09 -5.35 -12.00
N PRO A 39 4.08 -5.43 -11.11
CA PRO A 39 2.80 -4.82 -11.37
C PRO A 39 2.93 -3.29 -11.46
N ALA A 40 2.00 -2.65 -12.19
CA ALA A 40 1.86 -1.21 -12.13
C ALA A 40 1.43 -0.78 -10.72
N ILE A 41 2.06 0.28 -10.22
CA ILE A 41 1.86 0.83 -8.88
C ILE A 41 1.01 2.09 -8.98
N LEU A 42 -0.07 2.15 -8.21
CA LEU A 42 -0.84 3.38 -8.00
C LEU A 42 -0.35 4.06 -6.71
N GLN A 43 0.27 5.24 -6.81
CA GLN A 43 0.44 6.09 -5.64
C GLN A 43 -0.90 6.78 -5.36
N TRP A 44 -1.64 6.29 -4.37
CA TRP A 44 -3.02 6.69 -4.10
C TRP A 44 -3.12 7.53 -2.84
N PHE A 45 -3.01 8.85 -3.01
CA PHE A 45 -2.90 9.80 -1.91
C PHE A 45 -4.10 10.77 -1.90
N GLU A 46 -4.20 11.57 -0.84
CA GLU A 46 -5.30 12.52 -0.64
C GLU A 46 -6.68 11.85 -0.63
N ALA A 47 -6.76 10.65 -0.06
CA ALA A 47 -7.98 9.87 0.19
C ALA A 47 -7.93 9.26 1.59
N SER A 48 -9.09 9.19 2.25
CA SER A 48 -9.27 8.43 3.49
C SER A 48 -9.23 6.93 3.22
N TRP A 49 -8.99 6.16 4.28
CA TRP A 49 -9.02 4.70 4.22
C TRP A 49 -10.39 4.20 3.74
N ASP A 50 -11.48 4.76 4.26
CA ASP A 50 -12.85 4.47 3.81
C ASP A 50 -13.05 4.70 2.30
N THR A 51 -12.55 5.81 1.76
CA THR A 51 -12.62 6.09 0.31
C THR A 51 -11.85 5.06 -0.49
N ILE A 52 -10.63 4.71 -0.07
CA ILE A 52 -9.80 3.72 -0.77
C ILE A 52 -10.50 2.36 -0.77
N GLU A 53 -10.99 1.90 0.39
CA GLU A 53 -11.74 0.65 0.54
C GLU A 53 -12.95 0.62 -0.41
N TYR A 54 -13.75 1.69 -0.41
CA TYR A 54 -14.93 1.81 -1.25
C TYR A 54 -14.60 1.77 -2.75
N ARG A 55 -13.49 2.37 -3.15
CA ARG A 55 -13.02 2.47 -4.54
C ARG A 55 -12.16 1.27 -4.99
N MET A 56 -11.88 0.30 -4.13
CA MET A 56 -11.09 -0.89 -4.48
C MET A 56 -11.57 -1.66 -5.72
N PRO A 57 -12.89 -1.75 -6.02
CA PRO A 57 -13.34 -2.33 -7.28
C PRO A 57 -12.72 -1.66 -8.51
N ASP A 58 -12.57 -0.34 -8.51
CA ASP A 58 -12.00 0.39 -9.64
C ASP A 58 -10.49 0.18 -9.76
N PHE A 59 -9.77 0.10 -8.62
CA PHE A 59 -8.34 -0.27 -8.60
C PHE A 59 -8.12 -1.63 -9.27
N PHE A 60 -8.93 -2.63 -8.89
CA PHE A 60 -8.85 -3.98 -9.43
C PHE A 60 -9.15 -3.99 -10.94
N ILE A 61 -10.26 -3.35 -11.36
CA ILE A 61 -10.69 -3.30 -12.77
C ILE A 61 -9.69 -2.54 -13.65
N ALA A 62 -9.09 -1.45 -13.15
CA ALA A 62 -8.06 -0.70 -13.87
C ALA A 62 -6.79 -1.52 -14.14
N GLY A 63 -6.57 -2.62 -13.43
CA GLY A 63 -5.49 -3.55 -13.70
C GLY A 63 -4.24 -3.33 -12.84
N TYR A 64 -4.29 -2.43 -11.85
CA TYR A 64 -3.19 -2.25 -10.92
C TYR A 64 -2.97 -3.53 -10.09
N GLY A 65 -1.71 -3.79 -9.75
CA GLY A 65 -1.32 -4.91 -8.88
C GLY A 65 -0.45 -4.46 -7.70
N GLY A 66 -0.17 -3.16 -7.58
CA GLY A 66 0.49 -2.56 -6.44
C GLY A 66 -0.07 -1.17 -6.15
N THR A 67 0.03 -0.74 -4.90
CA THR A 67 -0.32 0.59 -4.44
C THR A 67 0.82 1.13 -3.57
N TRP A 68 1.03 2.44 -3.59
CA TRP A 68 1.82 3.15 -2.59
C TRP A 68 0.85 4.01 -1.78
N LEU A 69 0.78 3.74 -0.48
CA LEU A 69 -0.09 4.43 0.48
C LEU A 69 0.73 5.34 1.41
N PRO A 70 0.15 6.46 1.88
CA PRO A 70 0.81 7.35 2.82
C PRO A 70 0.99 6.70 4.19
N SER A 71 1.77 7.33 5.07
CA SER A 71 2.05 6.80 6.40
C SER A 71 0.77 6.83 7.25
N PRO A 72 0.39 5.73 7.92
CA PRO A 72 -0.78 5.69 8.78
C PRO A 72 -0.49 6.24 10.18
N ALA A 73 0.76 6.62 10.47
CA ALA A 73 1.18 7.08 11.79
C ALA A 73 0.59 8.46 12.13
N LYS A 74 0.34 8.68 13.42
CA LYS A 74 -0.08 9.97 13.96
C LYS A 74 0.97 11.04 13.70
N THR A 75 0.50 12.20 13.28
CA THR A 75 1.29 13.42 13.02
C THR A 75 1.05 14.48 14.10
N SER A 76 1.87 15.52 14.11
CA SER A 76 1.73 16.60 15.09
C SER A 76 0.55 17.54 14.79
N ASP A 77 0.14 17.59 13.52
CA ASP A 77 -1.03 18.32 13.03
C ASP A 77 -2.00 17.32 12.38
N ALA A 78 -3.28 17.39 12.76
CA ALA A 78 -4.34 16.57 12.20
C ALA A 78 -4.58 16.84 10.70
N ASN A 79 -4.11 17.98 10.18
CA ASN A 79 -4.15 18.34 8.76
C ASN A 79 -2.99 17.76 7.93
N SER A 80 -2.00 17.13 8.57
CA SER A 80 -0.78 16.72 7.90
C SER A 80 -0.99 15.64 6.84
N ALA A 81 -0.20 15.71 5.77
CA ALA A 81 -0.13 14.68 4.74
C ALA A 81 0.67 13.43 5.15
N GLY A 82 1.23 13.36 6.37
CA GLY A 82 1.84 12.15 6.93
C GLY A 82 3.38 12.13 6.99
N TYR A 83 4.08 13.15 6.48
CA TYR A 83 5.56 13.20 6.46
C TYR A 83 6.19 13.72 7.74
N ASP A 84 5.42 14.08 8.77
CA ASP A 84 5.91 14.60 10.05
C ASP A 84 5.49 13.67 11.22
N PRO A 85 5.88 12.38 11.20
CA PRO A 85 5.42 11.42 12.20
C PRO A 85 5.70 11.93 13.62
N PHE A 86 4.66 11.94 14.44
CA PHE A 86 4.71 12.29 15.85
C PHE A 86 4.83 11.04 16.71
N ASP A 87 3.95 10.07 16.48
CA ASP A 87 3.97 8.75 17.13
C ASP A 87 3.73 7.67 16.06
N ARG A 88 4.69 6.76 15.90
CA ARG A 88 4.64 5.69 14.90
C ARG A 88 3.73 4.53 15.27
N PHE A 89 3.44 4.37 16.56
CA PHE A 89 2.61 3.28 17.08
C PHE A 89 1.15 3.70 17.34
N ASP A 90 0.82 4.98 17.19
CA ASP A 90 -0.54 5.48 17.12
C ASP A 90 -0.97 5.61 15.65
N LEU A 91 -1.88 4.73 15.20
CA LEU A 91 -2.43 4.74 13.84
C LEU A 91 -3.81 5.42 13.75
N GLY A 92 -4.19 6.15 14.80
CA GLY A 92 -5.48 6.79 14.95
C GLY A 92 -6.54 5.90 15.58
N SER A 93 -7.37 6.53 16.41
CA SER A 93 -8.54 5.93 17.06
C SER A 93 -9.76 6.85 16.89
N PRO A 94 -10.99 6.36 17.15
CA PRO A 94 -12.16 7.23 17.21
C PRO A 94 -11.93 8.44 18.13
N GLY A 95 -12.27 9.65 17.67
CA GLY A 95 -12.03 10.91 18.37
C GLY A 95 -10.59 11.44 18.31
N SER A 96 -9.61 10.60 17.95
CA SER A 96 -8.22 10.97 17.68
C SER A 96 -7.75 10.23 16.43
N GLN A 97 -8.37 10.52 15.29
CA GLN A 97 -8.04 9.92 14.00
C GLN A 97 -6.75 10.53 13.44
N THR A 98 -6.11 9.83 12.49
CA THR A 98 -5.18 10.49 11.56
C THR A 98 -5.99 11.26 10.51
N LEU A 99 -5.32 11.98 9.60
CA LEU A 99 -6.02 12.58 8.45
C LEU A 99 -6.74 11.50 7.61
N PHE A 100 -6.21 10.28 7.60
CA PHE A 100 -6.71 9.19 6.75
C PHE A 100 -7.82 8.35 7.39
N GLY A 101 -7.92 8.32 8.73
CA GLY A 101 -8.90 7.53 9.47
C GLY A 101 -8.32 6.90 10.75
N THR A 102 -8.94 5.82 11.20
CA THR A 102 -8.51 5.01 12.36
C THR A 102 -7.64 3.82 11.95
N GLU A 103 -7.05 3.15 12.94
CA GLU A 103 -6.39 1.85 12.77
C GLU A 103 -7.34 0.79 12.15
N GLN A 104 -8.63 0.77 12.55
CA GLN A 104 -9.59 -0.20 12.03
C GLN A 104 -9.95 0.06 10.57
N ASP A 105 -10.04 1.34 10.16
CA ASP A 105 -10.22 1.69 8.75
C ASP A 105 -9.01 1.23 7.93
N PHE A 106 -7.78 1.44 8.44
CA PHE A 106 -6.55 0.98 7.79
C PHE A 106 -6.54 -0.55 7.62
N ARG A 107 -6.92 -1.29 8.67
CA ARG A 107 -7.04 -2.77 8.60
C ARG A 107 -8.02 -3.23 7.53
N ALA A 108 -9.16 -2.55 7.38
CA ALA A 108 -10.13 -2.90 6.35
C ALA A 108 -9.59 -2.68 4.93
N VAL A 109 -8.88 -1.57 4.70
CA VAL A 109 -8.21 -1.32 3.42
C VAL A 109 -7.13 -2.36 3.12
N MET A 110 -6.29 -2.71 4.10
CA MET A 110 -5.26 -3.74 3.94
C MET A 110 -5.86 -5.10 3.58
N GLU A 111 -6.99 -5.46 4.20
CA GLU A 111 -7.72 -6.68 3.87
C GLU A 111 -8.24 -6.67 2.42
N GLN A 112 -8.82 -5.55 1.96
CA GLN A 112 -9.30 -5.45 0.56
C GLN A 112 -8.15 -5.53 -0.45
N PHE A 113 -6.99 -4.90 -0.17
CA PHE A 113 -5.82 -5.05 -1.04
C PHE A 113 -5.34 -6.49 -1.11
N LYS A 114 -5.18 -7.15 0.04
CA LYS A 114 -4.81 -8.59 0.10
C LYS A 114 -5.80 -9.42 -0.70
N ARG A 115 -7.10 -9.22 -0.48
CA ARG A 115 -8.18 -9.94 -1.18
C ARG A 115 -8.15 -9.66 -2.69
N ALA A 116 -7.86 -8.45 -3.13
CA ALA A 116 -7.73 -8.10 -4.56
C ALA A 116 -6.41 -8.54 -5.21
N SER A 117 -5.52 -9.23 -4.48
CA SER A 117 -4.13 -9.49 -4.90
C SER A 117 -3.34 -8.21 -5.22
N GLY A 118 -3.70 -7.08 -4.60
CA GLY A 118 -2.99 -5.82 -4.70
C GLY A 118 -1.91 -5.73 -3.63
N ARG A 119 -0.67 -5.44 -4.03
CA ARG A 119 0.45 -5.25 -3.09
C ARG A 119 0.42 -3.86 -2.48
N VAL A 120 0.69 -3.73 -1.18
CA VAL A 120 0.80 -2.44 -0.50
C VAL A 120 2.27 -2.10 -0.20
N TYR A 121 2.74 -1.01 -0.79
CA TYR A 121 4.01 -0.37 -0.45
C TYR A 121 3.74 0.80 0.49
N LEU A 122 3.99 0.62 1.79
CA LEU A 122 3.67 1.63 2.78
C LEU A 122 4.77 2.71 2.86
N GLU A 123 4.38 3.96 3.00
CA GLU A 123 5.30 5.06 3.30
C GLU A 123 6.03 4.83 4.63
N ALA A 124 7.36 4.83 4.60
CA ALA A 124 8.22 4.65 5.77
C ALA A 124 9.07 5.91 6.00
N VAL A 125 8.65 6.72 6.97
CA VAL A 125 9.36 7.93 7.40
C VAL A 125 10.25 7.60 8.59
N LEU A 126 11.55 7.40 8.33
CA LEU A 126 12.53 6.91 9.33
C LEU A 126 13.68 7.90 9.60
N ASN A 127 13.65 9.07 8.96
CA ASN A 127 14.68 10.10 9.11
C ASN A 127 14.49 10.96 10.37
N HIS A 128 13.27 11.43 10.59
CA HIS A 128 12.96 12.48 11.55
C HIS A 128 11.65 12.19 12.29
N ASN A 129 11.33 13.03 13.27
CA ASN A 129 9.97 13.21 13.79
C ASN A 129 9.42 14.59 13.39
N SER A 130 8.19 14.88 13.82
CA SER A 130 7.56 16.18 13.65
C SER A 130 8.42 17.37 14.10
N GLY A 131 8.05 18.58 13.67
CA GLY A 131 8.87 19.79 13.76
C GLY A 131 9.63 20.01 15.08
N ARG A 132 10.91 20.41 14.98
CA ARG A 132 11.79 20.72 16.12
C ARG A 132 11.19 21.82 17.00
N THR A 133 11.30 21.63 18.31
CA THR A 133 10.83 22.60 19.32
C THR A 133 11.78 22.70 20.51
N GLU A 134 11.92 23.89 21.07
CA GLU A 134 12.72 24.18 22.28
C GLU A 134 11.88 24.20 23.56
N SER A 135 10.57 23.91 23.44
CA SER A 135 9.59 24.09 24.50
C SER A 135 9.84 23.17 25.69
N PHE A 136 10.10 23.76 26.85
CA PHE A 136 10.17 23.03 28.12
C PHE A 136 8.91 22.20 28.39
N GLY A 137 7.72 22.77 28.15
CA GLY A 137 6.45 22.08 28.37
C GLY A 137 6.26 20.87 27.45
N PHE A 138 6.81 20.91 26.24
CA PHE A 138 6.78 19.77 25.32
C PHE A 138 7.61 18.59 25.86
N PHE A 139 8.83 18.86 26.33
CA PHE A 139 9.68 17.84 26.93
C PHE A 139 9.15 17.36 28.28
N GLN A 140 8.56 18.25 29.08
CA GLN A 140 7.87 17.87 30.32
C GLN A 140 6.70 16.91 30.04
N ALA A 141 5.98 17.09 28.93
CA ALA A 141 4.92 16.19 28.50
C ALA A 141 5.43 14.84 27.94
N GLY A 142 6.74 14.63 27.81
CA GLY A 142 7.34 13.38 27.33
C GLY A 142 7.90 13.46 25.91
N GLY A 143 7.88 14.64 25.29
CA GLY A 143 8.46 14.84 23.96
C GLY A 143 7.76 14.00 22.87
N TRP A 144 8.56 13.44 21.97
CA TRP A 144 8.11 12.50 20.94
C TRP A 144 8.05 11.07 21.50
N PRO A 145 6.89 10.39 21.46
CA PRO A 145 6.74 9.05 22.00
C PRO A 145 7.80 8.06 21.52
N GLY A 146 8.39 7.33 22.47
CA GLY A 146 9.43 6.33 22.21
C GLY A 146 10.83 6.86 21.93
N PHE A 147 11.03 8.17 21.76
CA PHE A 147 12.36 8.76 21.57
C PHE A 147 12.78 9.58 22.79
N TRP A 148 13.98 9.32 23.30
CA TRP A 148 14.49 10.08 24.43
C TRP A 148 15.08 11.41 23.94
N ALA A 149 14.43 12.52 24.27
CA ALA A 149 14.85 13.86 23.86
C ALA A 149 15.89 14.52 24.80
N GLY A 150 16.63 13.71 25.57
CA GLY A 150 17.55 14.19 26.59
C GLY A 150 16.87 14.56 27.92
N PRO A 151 17.61 15.18 28.86
CA PRO A 151 17.03 15.70 30.11
C PRO A 151 15.94 16.74 29.85
N VAL A 152 14.92 16.80 30.71
CA VAL A 152 13.82 17.78 30.61
C VAL A 152 14.34 19.17 30.96
N GLU A 153 14.53 20.00 29.94
CA GLU A 153 15.02 21.37 30.04
C GLU A 153 14.55 22.19 28.84
N GLN A 154 14.66 23.52 28.92
CA GLN A 154 14.53 24.34 27.72
C GLN A 154 15.74 24.08 26.82
N LYS A 155 15.50 23.65 25.58
CA LYS A 155 16.56 23.25 24.66
C LYS A 155 17.10 24.42 23.86
N ASN A 156 18.34 24.27 23.41
CA ASN A 156 19.00 25.10 22.42
C ASN A 156 19.91 24.20 21.53
N PRO A 157 20.60 24.74 20.52
CA PRO A 157 21.45 23.93 19.63
C PRO A 157 22.51 23.08 20.33
N LEU A 158 23.03 23.50 21.49
CA LEU A 158 24.09 22.79 22.22
C LEU A 158 23.57 21.88 23.34
N SER A 159 22.26 21.81 23.55
CA SER A 159 21.66 20.93 24.55
C SER A 159 21.90 19.46 24.23
N ASN A 160 21.71 18.60 25.24
CA ASN A 160 21.66 17.16 24.99
C ASN A 160 20.30 16.81 24.37
N TRP A 161 20.29 16.44 23.09
CA TRP A 161 19.09 16.07 22.34
C TRP A 161 18.76 14.57 22.37
N GLY A 162 19.54 13.77 23.11
CA GLY A 162 19.31 12.35 23.29
C GLY A 162 19.39 11.57 21.98
N ASP A 163 18.24 11.11 21.49
CA ASP A 163 18.10 10.34 20.24
C ASP A 163 17.95 11.21 18.99
N PHE A 164 18.12 12.53 19.11
CA PHE A 164 18.06 13.47 17.98
C PHE A 164 19.39 14.19 17.81
N HIS A 165 19.69 14.62 16.58
CA HIS A 165 20.84 15.47 16.34
C HIS A 165 20.63 16.85 16.97
N GLY A 166 21.71 17.40 17.53
CA GLY A 166 21.72 18.77 18.03
C GLY A 166 22.08 19.77 16.93
N GLY A 167 22.60 20.91 17.34
CA GLY A 167 23.26 21.86 16.46
C GLY A 167 24.70 22.10 16.88
N ASN A 168 25.22 23.25 16.47
CA ASN A 168 26.53 23.74 16.84
C ASN A 168 26.43 25.18 17.38
N ALA A 169 27.58 25.80 17.65
CA ALA A 169 27.63 27.17 18.18
C ALA A 169 27.01 28.23 17.23
N SER A 170 26.84 27.90 15.95
CA SER A 170 26.25 28.73 14.91
C SER A 170 24.76 28.43 14.66
N GLY A 171 24.14 27.51 15.40
CA GLY A 171 22.73 27.16 15.28
C GLY A 171 22.47 25.68 14.99
N TYR A 172 21.22 25.33 14.72
CA TYR A 172 20.84 23.99 14.25
C TYR A 172 21.44 23.69 12.88
N LEU A 173 21.74 22.42 12.64
CA LEU A 173 22.15 21.90 11.35
C LEU A 173 20.92 21.68 10.46
N GLN A 174 21.10 21.75 9.15
CA GLN A 174 20.04 21.51 8.15
C GLN A 174 20.55 20.63 7.01
N SER A 175 19.66 19.85 6.38
CA SER A 175 20.03 18.93 5.29
C SER A 175 19.34 19.24 3.94
N GLU A 176 18.47 20.25 3.85
CA GLU A 176 17.74 20.59 2.63
C GLU A 176 18.50 21.45 1.61
N ASN A 177 19.47 22.26 2.07
CA ASN A 177 20.14 23.27 1.24
C ASN A 177 21.67 23.07 1.19
N PRO A 178 22.16 22.21 0.27
CA PRO A 178 23.59 22.00 0.05
C PRO A 178 24.34 23.30 -0.22
N GLY A 179 25.39 23.56 0.56
CA GLY A 179 26.21 24.78 0.47
C GLY A 179 25.66 25.98 1.25
N GLY A 180 24.47 25.86 1.86
CA GLY A 180 23.96 26.82 2.83
C GLY A 180 24.70 26.78 4.17
N PRO A 181 24.49 27.78 5.05
CA PRO A 181 25.01 27.75 6.42
C PRO A 181 24.54 26.50 7.16
N ASN A 182 25.40 25.97 8.04
CA ASN A 182 25.12 24.80 8.88
C ASN A 182 24.59 23.57 8.12
N TYR A 183 24.96 23.42 6.84
CA TYR A 183 24.59 22.24 6.06
C TYR A 183 25.33 21.00 6.55
N ASP A 184 24.58 19.95 6.86
CA ASP A 184 25.08 18.59 7.02
C ASP A 184 24.01 17.63 6.49
N LEU A 185 24.37 16.69 5.62
CA LEU A 185 23.41 15.78 4.99
C LEU A 185 22.79 14.81 6.00
N PHE A 186 23.54 14.39 7.01
CA PHE A 186 23.16 13.30 7.92
C PHE A 186 22.89 13.76 9.35
N LEU A 187 23.38 14.94 9.73
CA LEU A 187 23.21 15.49 11.07
C LEU A 187 22.23 16.67 11.12
N GLY A 188 21.70 17.08 9.96
CA GLY A 188 20.92 18.29 9.80
C GLY A 188 19.43 18.02 9.60
N ASP A 189 18.60 18.76 10.31
CA ASP A 189 17.14 18.69 10.19
C ASP A 189 16.69 18.85 8.74
N LEU A 190 15.75 18.01 8.31
CA LEU A 190 15.10 18.16 7.01
C LEU A 190 13.90 19.11 7.12
N VAL A 191 14.03 20.34 6.63
CA VAL A 191 12.93 21.34 6.61
C VAL A 191 12.34 21.57 8.02
N ALA A 192 13.22 21.70 9.02
CA ALA A 192 12.90 21.87 10.44
C ALA A 192 12.17 20.70 11.13
N LEU A 193 12.05 19.55 10.46
CA LEU A 193 11.69 18.28 11.11
C LEU A 193 12.89 17.78 11.92
N VAL A 194 12.66 17.30 13.14
CA VAL A 194 13.77 16.96 14.05
C VAL A 194 14.43 15.64 13.62
N ASP A 195 15.67 15.71 13.18
CA ASP A 195 16.38 14.54 12.66
C ASP A 195 16.79 13.58 13.78
N ILE A 196 16.46 12.29 13.58
CA ILE A 196 16.77 11.20 14.50
C ILE A 196 18.25 10.86 14.32
N ALA A 197 18.98 10.77 15.43
CA ALA A 197 20.33 10.23 15.45
C ALA A 197 20.26 8.69 15.41
N GLN A 198 20.27 8.10 14.21
CA GLN A 198 20.19 6.64 14.07
C GLN A 198 21.37 5.92 14.75
N GLU A 199 22.51 6.60 14.92
CA GLU A 199 23.69 6.11 15.63
C GLU A 199 23.58 6.16 17.17
N SER A 200 22.51 6.77 17.70
CA SER A 200 22.28 6.86 19.14
C SER A 200 22.20 5.47 19.78
N ASN A 201 22.81 5.33 20.95
CA ASN A 201 22.90 4.08 21.70
C ASN A 201 22.30 4.22 23.10
N ASN A 202 21.20 4.98 23.21
CA ASN A 202 20.43 5.07 24.44
C ASN A 202 19.47 3.88 24.52
N TRP A 203 19.82 2.87 25.31
CA TRP A 203 19.04 1.63 25.44
C TRP A 203 17.97 1.78 26.54
N MET A 204 16.71 1.52 26.19
CA MET A 204 15.56 1.62 27.11
C MET A 204 14.34 0.89 26.55
N ILE A 205 13.38 0.56 27.39
CA ILE A 205 12.03 0.15 26.96
C ILE A 205 11.32 1.43 26.51
N ARG A 206 11.02 1.54 25.22
CA ARG A 206 10.55 2.78 24.57
C ARG A 206 9.04 2.98 24.57
N GLN A 207 8.26 1.91 24.64
CA GLN A 207 6.83 1.93 24.97
C GLN A 207 6.65 1.22 26.31
N PRO A 208 6.75 1.95 27.44
CA PRO A 208 6.72 1.35 28.77
C PRO A 208 5.45 0.54 29.04
N VAL A 209 5.62 -0.63 29.64
CA VAL A 209 4.51 -1.56 29.94
C VAL A 209 4.25 -1.64 31.44
N ASP A 210 5.31 -1.67 32.25
CA ASP A 210 5.26 -1.90 33.69
C ASP A 210 5.83 -0.68 34.44
N PRO A 211 5.04 -0.03 35.32
CA PRO A 211 5.51 1.11 36.10
C PRO A 211 6.58 0.76 37.15
N ASN A 212 6.74 -0.52 37.50
CA ASN A 212 7.74 -0.97 38.47
C ASN A 212 9.15 -1.05 37.88
N ILE A 213 9.28 -1.00 36.55
CA ILE A 213 10.59 -0.94 35.90
C ILE A 213 11.16 0.48 36.05
N PRO A 214 12.35 0.65 36.67
CA PRO A 214 12.92 1.97 36.90
C PRO A 214 13.15 2.74 35.60
N GLU A 215 12.99 4.06 35.64
CA GLU A 215 13.28 4.91 34.48
C GLU A 215 14.80 5.10 34.26
N GLY A 216 15.17 5.44 33.03
CA GLY A 216 16.50 5.94 32.67
C GLY A 216 17.15 5.22 31.47
N ILE A 217 18.40 5.57 31.21
CA ILE A 217 19.17 5.06 30.08
C ILE A 217 20.07 3.92 30.55
N GLN A 218 20.13 2.85 29.77
CA GLN A 218 21.07 1.75 29.94
C GLN A 218 22.33 1.95 29.08
N GLY A 219 23.47 1.45 29.54
CA GLY A 219 24.73 1.49 28.80
C GLY A 219 24.86 0.39 27.75
N SER A 220 24.10 -0.69 27.89
CA SER A 220 24.09 -1.86 27.01
C SER A 220 22.70 -2.51 26.99
N PRO A 221 22.31 -3.22 25.91
CA PRO A 221 21.08 -4.02 25.90
C PRO A 221 21.04 -5.14 26.96
N ASN A 222 22.17 -5.48 27.60
CA ASN A 222 22.26 -6.52 28.62
C ASN A 222 22.18 -5.97 30.07
N ASP A 223 22.09 -4.65 30.25
CA ASP A 223 21.89 -4.07 31.57
C ASP A 223 20.45 -4.33 32.07
N PRO A 224 20.16 -4.19 33.38
CA PRO A 224 18.80 -4.29 33.88
C PRO A 224 17.85 -3.34 33.14
N PRO A 225 16.65 -3.78 32.77
CA PRO A 225 15.74 -2.99 31.95
C PRO A 225 15.38 -1.68 32.64
N ARG A 226 15.28 -0.64 31.83
CA ARG A 226 14.83 0.69 32.24
C ARG A 226 13.81 1.21 31.27
N ASN A 227 12.72 1.77 31.79
CA ASN A 227 11.76 2.50 30.99
C ASN A 227 12.38 3.81 30.50
N ILE A 228 11.99 4.24 29.30
CA ILE A 228 12.18 5.63 28.89
C ILE A 228 11.58 6.55 29.98
N PRO A 229 12.22 7.66 30.36
CA PRO A 229 11.66 8.57 31.35
C PRO A 229 10.26 9.05 30.97
N ALA A 230 9.30 8.91 31.89
CA ALA A 230 7.91 9.25 31.64
C ALA A 230 7.72 10.78 31.67
N GLY A 231 6.91 11.30 30.75
CA GLY A 231 6.47 12.69 30.76
C GLY A 231 5.07 12.84 31.34
N THR A 232 4.59 14.05 31.58
CA THR A 232 3.26 14.26 32.19
C THR A 232 2.08 13.76 31.36
N VAL A 233 2.29 13.45 30.07
CA VAL A 233 1.25 12.97 29.14
C VAL A 233 1.70 11.71 28.39
N ARG A 234 2.96 11.65 27.95
CA ARG A 234 3.46 10.61 27.04
C ARG A 234 4.54 9.76 27.72
N ASN A 235 4.82 8.61 27.09
CA ASN A 235 5.74 7.59 27.60
C ASN A 235 5.32 7.03 28.98
N GLN A 236 4.04 7.15 29.33
CA GLN A 236 3.51 6.55 30.54
C GLN A 236 3.44 5.02 30.38
N PRO A 237 3.80 4.25 31.42
CA PRO A 237 3.58 2.81 31.46
C PRO A 237 2.12 2.45 31.18
N ASN A 238 1.92 1.58 30.20
CA ASN A 238 0.61 1.05 29.85
C ASN A 238 0.76 -0.44 29.47
N PRO A 239 0.10 -1.37 30.18
CA PRO A 239 0.12 -2.79 29.84
C PRO A 239 -0.22 -3.09 28.38
N GLU A 240 -1.10 -2.32 27.76
CA GLU A 240 -1.50 -2.47 26.34
C GLU A 240 -0.35 -2.26 25.36
N ASN A 241 0.73 -1.60 25.78
CA ASN A 241 1.91 -1.41 24.93
C ASN A 241 2.63 -2.72 24.58
N ARG A 242 2.31 -3.85 25.23
CA ARG A 242 2.82 -5.18 24.86
C ARG A 242 2.56 -5.50 23.39
N ARG A 243 1.43 -5.05 22.83
CA ARG A 243 1.09 -5.23 21.41
C ARG A 243 2.10 -4.64 20.43
N PHE A 244 2.96 -3.74 20.89
CA PHE A 244 4.01 -3.13 20.08
C PHE A 244 5.35 -3.88 20.13
N TYR A 245 5.45 -4.97 20.89
CA TYR A 245 6.68 -5.75 21.02
C TYR A 245 6.56 -7.14 20.37
N PRO A 246 7.66 -7.66 19.79
CA PRO A 246 7.76 -9.08 19.44
C PRO A 246 7.61 -9.98 20.67
N ASP A 247 7.19 -11.21 20.45
CA ASP A 247 7.06 -12.25 21.48
C ASP A 247 8.34 -13.10 21.48
N LEU A 248 9.10 -13.05 22.58
CA LEU A 248 10.38 -13.76 22.72
C LEU A 248 10.20 -15.25 23.04
N SER A 249 8.98 -15.68 23.39
CA SER A 249 8.64 -17.10 23.55
C SER A 249 8.49 -17.80 22.19
N LEU A 250 8.20 -17.05 21.12
CA LEU A 250 8.16 -17.57 19.75
C LEU A 250 9.57 -17.82 19.21
N THR A 251 9.66 -18.72 18.22
CA THR A 251 10.95 -19.11 17.64
C THR A 251 11.54 -17.95 16.82
N PRO A 252 12.73 -17.43 17.16
CA PRO A 252 13.36 -16.37 16.39
C PRO A 252 13.90 -16.89 15.07
N LYS A 253 13.94 -15.98 14.10
CA LYS A 253 14.66 -16.19 12.85
C LYS A 253 16.12 -15.75 13.00
N SER A 254 17.05 -16.64 12.67
CA SER A 254 18.47 -16.31 12.57
C SER A 254 18.78 -15.74 11.18
N VAL A 255 19.03 -14.44 11.11
CA VAL A 255 19.30 -13.71 9.86
C VAL A 255 20.80 -13.47 9.71
N PHE A 256 21.42 -13.97 8.64
CA PHE A 256 22.83 -13.70 8.31
C PHE A 256 22.92 -12.59 7.26
N ASN A 257 23.36 -11.40 7.68
CA ASN A 257 23.71 -10.31 6.78
C ASN A 257 25.13 -10.55 6.25
N PRO A 258 25.33 -10.70 4.93
CA PRO A 258 26.65 -10.95 4.35
C PRO A 258 27.59 -9.72 4.41
N GLY A 259 27.11 -8.58 4.89
CA GLY A 259 27.80 -7.30 4.81
C GLY A 259 27.67 -6.67 3.43
N PHE A 260 28.01 -5.40 3.33
CA PHE A 260 27.94 -4.64 2.08
C PHE A 260 29.03 -3.57 2.02
N PHE A 261 29.72 -3.47 0.89
CA PHE A 261 30.76 -2.46 0.67
C PHE A 261 30.18 -1.31 -0.14
N ARG A 262 30.37 -0.07 0.34
CA ARG A 262 29.97 1.15 -0.37
C ARG A 262 31.19 1.98 -0.75
N PRO A 263 31.34 2.37 -2.02
CA PRO A 263 32.44 3.24 -2.44
C PRO A 263 32.28 4.63 -1.81
N ASN A 264 33.41 5.27 -1.52
CA ASN A 264 33.40 6.66 -1.06
C ASN A 264 33.40 7.61 -2.26
N LEU A 265 32.20 8.00 -2.69
CA LEU A 265 31.93 9.04 -3.70
C LEU A 265 31.77 10.44 -3.06
N GLY A 266 32.48 10.73 -1.98
CA GLY A 266 32.43 12.04 -1.32
C GLY A 266 31.36 12.20 -0.24
N LEU A 267 30.60 11.14 0.07
CA LEU A 267 29.69 11.10 1.23
C LEU A 267 30.26 10.34 2.43
N GLY A 268 31.45 9.74 2.30
CA GLY A 268 32.04 8.89 3.34
C GLY A 268 32.03 7.41 2.97
N SER A 269 32.67 6.57 3.79
CA SER A 269 32.65 5.12 3.64
C SER A 269 31.67 4.52 4.65
N PHE A 270 30.71 3.74 4.15
CA PHE A 270 29.61 3.17 4.93
C PHE A 270 29.60 1.65 4.86
N ASN A 271 30.78 1.05 4.93
CA ASN A 271 30.91 -0.39 4.82
C ASN A 271 30.25 -1.08 6.01
N THR A 272 29.37 -2.03 5.70
CA THR A 272 28.68 -2.85 6.68
C THR A 272 29.37 -4.21 6.78
N PRO A 273 29.85 -4.63 7.97
CA PRO A 273 30.43 -5.95 8.15
C PRO A 273 29.35 -7.05 8.09
N ALA A 274 29.77 -8.28 7.85
CA ALA A 274 28.89 -9.44 7.97
C ALA A 274 28.53 -9.68 9.44
N GLU A 275 27.26 -9.97 9.73
CA GLU A 275 26.73 -10.13 11.08
C GLU A 275 25.53 -11.09 11.08
N THR A 276 25.31 -11.80 12.20
CA THR A 276 24.12 -12.62 12.42
C THR A 276 23.29 -12.01 13.53
N THR A 277 22.00 -11.82 13.26
CA THR A 277 21.04 -11.22 14.18
C THR A 277 19.86 -12.18 14.37
N LEU A 278 19.37 -12.28 15.60
CA LEU A 278 18.10 -12.94 15.88
C LEU A 278 16.96 -11.94 15.75
N VAL A 279 15.94 -12.27 14.98
CA VAL A 279 14.75 -11.44 14.79
C VAL A 279 13.53 -12.23 15.22
N TYR A 280 12.83 -11.75 16.24
CA TYR A 280 11.64 -12.39 16.78
C TYR A 280 10.39 -11.94 16.01
N PRO A 281 9.36 -12.80 15.89
CA PRO A 281 8.08 -12.41 15.29
C PRO A 281 7.16 -11.71 16.30
N PHE A 282 6.27 -10.86 15.78
CA PHE A 282 5.09 -10.43 16.54
C PHE A 282 4.11 -11.60 16.69
N ASN A 283 3.40 -11.65 17.81
CA ASN A 283 2.35 -12.64 18.03
C ASN A 283 1.01 -12.09 17.53
N THR A 284 0.67 -12.36 16.28
CA THR A 284 -0.58 -11.85 15.67
C THR A 284 -1.83 -12.59 16.16
N ALA A 285 -1.68 -13.74 16.82
CA ALA A 285 -2.77 -14.49 17.41
C ALA A 285 -3.13 -14.01 18.82
N ASP A 286 -2.13 -13.58 19.59
CA ASP A 286 -2.28 -12.96 20.91
C ASP A 286 -1.26 -11.80 21.05
N PRO A 287 -1.59 -10.61 20.54
CA PRO A 287 -0.68 -9.46 20.55
C PRO A 287 -0.21 -9.04 21.94
N MET A 288 -0.94 -9.42 23.00
CA MET A 288 -0.62 -9.05 24.37
C MET A 288 0.52 -9.87 24.99
N GLN A 289 1.03 -10.90 24.29
CA GLN A 289 2.22 -11.65 24.70
C GLN A 289 3.55 -11.00 24.31
N GLY A 290 3.52 -9.79 23.72
CA GLY A 290 4.75 -9.07 23.40
C GLY A 290 5.61 -8.77 24.63
N ASP A 291 6.92 -8.94 24.49
CA ASP A 291 7.90 -8.76 25.56
C ASP A 291 8.62 -7.41 25.44
N PRO A 292 8.45 -6.48 26.40
CA PRO A 292 9.16 -5.21 26.37
C PRO A 292 10.66 -5.43 26.55
N VAL A 293 11.45 -5.00 25.57
CA VAL A 293 12.92 -5.12 25.58
C VAL A 293 13.62 -3.76 25.50
N PRO A 294 14.78 -3.60 26.15
CA PRO A 294 15.64 -2.45 25.92
C PRO A 294 16.10 -2.33 24.45
N GLU A 295 15.89 -1.17 23.85
CA GLU A 295 16.26 -0.92 22.46
C GLU A 295 16.79 0.52 22.24
N ASN A 296 17.61 0.73 21.22
CA ASN A 296 18.06 2.06 20.79
C ASN A 296 17.15 2.65 19.70
N ALA A 297 17.41 3.87 19.24
CA ALA A 297 16.55 4.54 18.26
C ALA A 297 16.46 3.77 16.93
N ALA A 298 17.56 3.21 16.44
CA ALA A 298 17.55 2.38 15.23
C ALA A 298 16.69 1.12 15.40
N ALA A 299 16.75 0.45 16.56
CA ALA A 299 15.95 -0.72 16.86
C ALA A 299 14.45 -0.39 16.96
N LEU A 300 14.08 0.75 17.55
CA LEU A 300 12.69 1.26 17.55
C LEU A 300 12.12 1.39 16.14
N LEU A 301 12.88 2.03 15.23
CA LEU A 301 12.48 2.23 13.83
C LEU A 301 12.27 0.90 13.11
N ASN A 302 13.15 -0.07 13.37
CA ASN A 302 13.03 -1.42 12.80
C ASN A 302 11.88 -2.22 13.41
N ARG A 303 11.58 -2.04 14.71
CA ARG A 303 10.45 -2.69 15.36
C ARG A 303 9.13 -2.20 14.77
N TRP A 304 9.00 -0.91 14.50
CA TRP A 304 7.84 -0.38 13.76
C TRP A 304 7.72 -0.98 12.36
N THR A 305 8.84 -1.08 11.63
CA THR A 305 8.84 -1.71 10.28
C THR A 305 8.41 -3.18 10.35
N GLN A 306 8.90 -3.93 11.34
CA GLN A 306 8.48 -5.32 11.58
C GLN A 306 7.01 -5.42 11.96
N TRP A 307 6.52 -4.51 12.81
CA TRP A 307 5.11 -4.44 13.19
C TRP A 307 4.21 -4.24 11.97
N MET A 308 4.57 -3.32 11.06
CA MET A 308 3.83 -3.12 9.80
C MET A 308 3.79 -4.37 8.91
N LEU A 309 4.90 -5.12 8.82
CA LEU A 309 4.96 -6.37 8.05
C LEU A 309 4.13 -7.47 8.69
N ASP A 310 4.32 -7.72 9.98
CA ASP A 310 3.75 -8.86 10.68
C ASP A 310 2.26 -8.65 11.01
N GLU A 311 1.90 -7.49 11.60
CA GLU A 311 0.55 -7.22 12.11
C GLU A 311 -0.42 -6.77 11.02
N PHE A 312 0.04 -5.98 10.05
CA PHE A 312 -0.81 -5.41 9.01
C PHE A 312 -0.64 -6.08 7.64
N GLY A 313 0.35 -6.97 7.49
CA GLY A 313 0.57 -7.68 6.23
C GLY A 313 1.03 -6.79 5.09
N VAL A 314 1.81 -5.75 5.38
CA VAL A 314 2.40 -4.87 4.35
C VAL A 314 3.33 -5.68 3.42
N ASP A 315 3.26 -5.43 2.10
CA ASP A 315 4.04 -6.18 1.10
C ASP A 315 5.43 -5.59 0.81
N GLY A 316 5.65 -4.33 1.24
CA GLY A 316 6.91 -3.64 1.15
C GLY A 316 6.78 -2.15 1.48
N PHE A 317 7.82 -1.37 1.18
CA PHE A 317 7.86 0.04 1.61
C PHE A 317 8.27 1.01 0.50
N ARG A 318 7.75 2.23 0.57
CA ARG A 318 8.40 3.41 -0.02
C ARG A 318 9.13 4.13 1.09
N MET A 319 10.44 4.32 0.95
CA MET A 319 11.27 4.93 2.00
C MET A 319 11.40 6.42 1.75
N ASP A 320 10.83 7.20 2.66
CA ASP A 320 10.90 8.66 2.62
C ASP A 320 12.32 9.15 2.90
N ALA A 321 12.72 10.21 2.19
CA ALA A 321 13.95 10.95 2.47
C ALA A 321 15.20 10.07 2.66
N ILE A 322 15.31 8.95 1.93
CA ILE A 322 16.30 7.89 2.23
C ILE A 322 17.74 8.41 2.26
N LYS A 323 18.03 9.47 1.49
CA LYS A 323 19.36 10.07 1.38
C LYS A 323 19.82 10.82 2.65
N HIS A 324 18.90 11.17 3.53
CA HIS A 324 19.16 11.91 4.76
C HIS A 324 19.52 10.97 5.92
N VAL A 325 19.25 9.67 5.76
CA VAL A 325 19.65 8.64 6.70
C VAL A 325 20.97 8.00 6.22
N PRO A 326 21.97 7.81 7.10
CA PRO A 326 23.25 7.20 6.71
C PRO A 326 23.08 5.80 6.07
N PRO A 327 23.80 5.47 4.98
CA PRO A 327 23.65 4.16 4.30
C PRO A 327 23.84 2.93 5.17
N TRP A 328 24.69 3.03 6.21
CA TRP A 328 24.94 1.91 7.11
C TRP A 328 23.69 1.51 7.90
N PHE A 329 22.76 2.43 8.18
CA PHE A 329 21.51 2.11 8.87
C PHE A 329 20.68 1.14 8.04
N TRP A 330 20.55 1.48 6.76
CA TRP A 330 19.82 0.69 5.78
C TRP A 330 20.42 -0.70 5.59
N ASP A 331 21.74 -0.77 5.38
CA ASP A 331 22.45 -2.03 5.09
C ASP A 331 22.58 -2.96 6.29
N ARG A 332 22.79 -2.39 7.47
CA ARG A 332 23.09 -3.14 8.69
C ARG A 332 21.85 -3.51 9.47
N TYR A 333 20.91 -2.59 9.61
CA TYR A 333 19.79 -2.72 10.53
C TYR A 333 18.47 -2.96 9.79
N TRP A 334 18.12 -2.08 8.87
CA TRP A 334 16.82 -2.15 8.20
C TRP A 334 16.69 -3.39 7.29
N ASP A 335 17.70 -3.69 6.47
CA ASP A 335 17.68 -4.88 5.60
C ASP A 335 17.52 -6.18 6.41
N VAL A 336 18.14 -6.26 7.59
CA VAL A 336 18.00 -7.39 8.50
C VAL A 336 16.57 -7.50 9.03
N ALA A 337 15.95 -6.37 9.37
CA ALA A 337 14.60 -6.31 9.91
C ALA A 337 13.55 -6.80 8.91
N VAL A 338 13.78 -6.68 7.60
CA VAL A 338 12.79 -7.07 6.57
C VAL A 338 13.15 -8.37 5.82
N HIS A 339 14.37 -8.89 5.99
CA HIS A 339 14.87 -10.02 5.22
C HIS A 339 13.98 -11.27 5.35
N ASP A 340 13.45 -11.75 4.23
CA ASP A 340 12.56 -12.92 4.14
C ASP A 340 11.38 -12.84 5.14
N ARG A 341 10.78 -11.65 5.32
CA ARG A 341 9.63 -11.44 6.23
C ARG A 341 8.31 -11.14 5.52
N TRP A 342 8.33 -10.82 4.22
CA TRP A 342 7.08 -10.69 3.48
C TRP A 342 6.47 -12.07 3.30
N VAL A 343 5.30 -12.29 3.92
CA VAL A 343 4.53 -13.52 3.80
C VAL A 343 3.62 -13.42 2.59
N ARG A 344 3.88 -14.26 1.59
CA ARG A 344 3.03 -14.36 0.39
C ARG A 344 1.73 -15.08 0.72
N PRO A 345 0.68 -14.92 -0.11
CA PRO A 345 -0.60 -15.60 0.12
C PRO A 345 -0.51 -17.13 0.18
N ASP A 346 0.50 -17.75 -0.44
CA ASP A 346 0.79 -19.20 -0.37
C ASP A 346 1.51 -19.64 0.92
N GLY A 347 1.79 -18.70 1.84
CA GLY A 347 2.51 -18.92 3.08
C GLY A 347 4.04 -18.95 2.95
N THR A 348 4.59 -18.82 1.74
CA THR A 348 6.04 -18.69 1.55
C THR A 348 6.53 -17.30 1.92
N THR A 349 7.81 -17.19 2.29
CA THR A 349 8.42 -15.91 2.68
C THR A 349 9.40 -15.41 1.64
N ALA A 350 9.50 -14.10 1.47
CA ALA A 350 10.52 -13.44 0.65
C ALA A 350 10.92 -12.08 1.25
N THR A 351 12.06 -11.52 0.83
CA THR A 351 12.39 -10.12 1.17
C THR A 351 11.45 -9.18 0.40
N PRO A 352 10.72 -8.27 1.08
CA PRO A 352 9.78 -7.35 0.45
C PRO A 352 10.46 -6.44 -0.57
N PHE A 353 9.79 -6.15 -1.68
CA PHE A 353 10.25 -5.13 -2.61
C PHE A 353 10.06 -3.75 -2.00
N THR A 354 11.14 -2.96 -1.98
CA THR A 354 11.16 -1.64 -1.34
C THR A 354 11.84 -0.64 -2.26
N PHE A 355 11.44 0.63 -2.22
CA PHE A 355 12.10 1.66 -3.01
C PHE A 355 12.21 3.00 -2.26
N GLY A 356 13.38 3.63 -2.33
CA GLY A 356 13.65 4.89 -1.63
C GLY A 356 13.55 6.14 -2.49
N GLU A 357 13.26 7.27 -1.84
CA GLU A 357 13.36 8.60 -2.43
C GLU A 357 14.72 9.24 -2.14
N ALA A 358 15.62 9.19 -3.12
CA ALA A 358 16.93 9.83 -3.03
C ALA A 358 17.10 10.92 -4.09
N VAL A 359 16.84 12.18 -3.73
CA VAL A 359 17.06 13.34 -4.62
C VAL A 359 18.55 13.62 -4.81
N GLN A 360 19.19 12.84 -5.69
CA GLN A 360 20.61 12.88 -6.09
C GLN A 360 20.79 12.40 -7.54
N GLY A 361 22.04 12.38 -8.04
CA GLY A 361 22.36 11.80 -9.34
C GLY A 361 22.24 10.27 -9.36
N ASN A 362 21.99 9.70 -10.54
CA ASN A 362 21.79 8.25 -10.69
C ASN A 362 22.97 7.42 -10.15
N ASN A 363 24.20 7.90 -10.32
CA ASN A 363 25.39 7.21 -9.82
C ASN A 363 25.39 7.16 -8.29
N GLU A 364 25.10 8.26 -7.61
CA GLU A 364 25.01 8.31 -6.16
C GLU A 364 23.88 7.39 -5.65
N ILE A 365 22.73 7.39 -6.34
CA ILE A 365 21.59 6.52 -6.00
C ILE A 365 21.99 5.05 -6.03
N LEU A 366 22.58 4.59 -7.14
CA LEU A 366 23.00 3.20 -7.33
C LEU A 366 24.05 2.77 -6.30
N ASN A 367 24.94 3.66 -5.91
CA ASN A 367 26.07 3.32 -5.03
C ASN A 367 25.72 3.41 -3.53
N TYR A 368 24.73 4.22 -3.12
CA TYR A 368 24.42 4.44 -1.71
C TYR A 368 23.06 3.96 -1.22
N TRP A 369 22.04 3.93 -2.08
CA TRP A 369 20.65 3.75 -1.63
C TRP A 369 20.02 2.46 -2.15
N VAL A 370 20.47 1.98 -3.30
CA VAL A 370 20.07 0.70 -3.87
C VAL A 370 20.88 -0.46 -3.25
N ARG A 371 20.22 -1.60 -3.04
CA ARG A 371 20.83 -2.90 -2.73
C ARG A 371 19.88 -4.04 -3.14
N LYS A 372 20.25 -4.76 -4.20
CA LYS A 372 19.54 -5.94 -4.72
C LYS A 372 20.54 -7.08 -4.93
N ASP A 373 20.83 -7.83 -3.86
CA ASP A 373 21.91 -8.83 -3.82
C ASP A 373 21.44 -10.23 -3.37
N GLY A 374 20.12 -10.45 -3.33
CA GLY A 374 19.49 -11.68 -2.83
C GLY A 374 19.31 -11.71 -1.31
N PHE A 375 20.03 -10.86 -0.57
CA PHE A 375 19.72 -10.59 0.85
C PHE A 375 18.71 -9.45 0.95
N ALA A 376 19.02 -8.32 0.32
CA ALA A 376 18.14 -7.15 0.24
C ALA A 376 17.45 -7.04 -1.12
N ASN A 377 16.29 -6.36 -1.14
CA ASN A 377 15.50 -6.07 -2.33
C ASN A 377 15.05 -4.59 -2.32
N ARG A 378 16.02 -3.69 -2.16
CA ARG A 378 15.82 -2.24 -2.08
C ARG A 378 16.26 -1.55 -3.37
N ASP A 379 15.30 -0.89 -4.00
CA ASP A 379 15.43 -0.11 -5.23
C ASP A 379 15.27 1.40 -4.93
N ALA A 380 15.10 2.24 -5.96
CA ALA A 380 14.89 3.68 -5.80
C ALA A 380 13.89 4.26 -6.81
N LEU A 381 13.27 5.39 -6.47
CA LEU A 381 12.52 6.20 -7.43
C LEU A 381 13.45 6.70 -8.54
N ASP A 382 13.03 6.54 -9.79
CA ASP A 382 13.79 7.04 -10.96
C ASP A 382 13.52 8.54 -11.19
N LEU A 383 14.17 9.37 -10.38
CA LEU A 383 13.98 10.82 -10.42
C LEU A 383 14.58 11.48 -11.67
N GLY A 384 15.69 10.93 -12.19
CA GLY A 384 16.33 11.39 -13.43
C GLY A 384 15.41 11.21 -14.62
N GLY A 385 14.87 10.00 -14.80
CA GLY A 385 13.87 9.70 -15.81
C GLY A 385 12.60 10.55 -15.66
N ALA A 386 12.05 10.64 -14.45
CA ALA A 386 10.85 11.42 -14.18
C ALA A 386 11.02 12.92 -14.49
N GLY A 387 12.16 13.50 -14.14
CA GLY A 387 12.50 14.90 -14.46
C GLY A 387 12.59 15.14 -15.97
N ASN A 388 13.26 14.24 -16.70
CA ASN A 388 13.39 14.35 -18.15
C ASN A 388 12.03 14.26 -18.87
N ILE A 389 11.18 13.30 -18.48
CA ILE A 389 9.85 13.16 -19.09
C ILE A 389 8.99 14.41 -18.83
N ARG A 390 9.02 14.97 -17.61
CA ARG A 390 8.31 16.23 -17.30
C ARG A 390 8.84 17.42 -18.11
N ASN A 391 10.15 17.50 -18.34
CA ASN A 391 10.72 18.53 -19.22
C ASN A 391 10.18 18.41 -20.65
N ILE A 392 10.03 17.19 -21.15
CA ILE A 392 9.47 16.95 -22.49
C ILE A 392 7.98 17.34 -22.55
N ILE A 393 7.17 16.89 -21.58
CA ILE A 393 5.75 17.26 -21.46
C ILE A 393 5.58 18.79 -21.43
N ASN A 394 6.43 19.48 -20.67
CA ASN A 394 6.37 20.94 -20.57
C ASN A 394 6.91 21.66 -21.81
N GLY A 395 7.77 21.01 -22.60
CA GLY A 395 8.30 21.54 -23.85
C GLY A 395 7.27 21.62 -24.97
N LYS A 396 6.15 20.89 -24.90
CA LYS A 396 5.08 20.86 -25.94
C LYS A 396 5.62 20.77 -27.38
N GLY A 397 6.47 19.78 -27.66
CA GLY A 397 7.07 19.60 -28.99
C GLY A 397 8.35 20.38 -29.26
N LEU A 398 8.82 21.19 -28.29
CA LEU A 398 10.09 21.92 -28.36
C LEU A 398 11.25 21.17 -27.69
N ALA A 399 10.95 20.19 -26.84
CA ALA A 399 11.94 19.31 -26.23
C ALA A 399 12.20 18.12 -27.15
N ALA A 400 13.36 17.48 -27.00
CA ALA A 400 13.69 16.32 -27.81
C ALA A 400 13.25 15.02 -27.11
N VAL A 401 12.35 14.25 -27.73
CA VAL A 401 12.01 12.90 -27.24
C VAL A 401 13.16 11.91 -27.45
N SER A 402 14.21 12.31 -28.17
CA SER A 402 15.40 11.50 -28.41
C SER A 402 16.30 11.28 -27.18
N GLY A 403 15.93 11.79 -26.01
CA GLY A 403 16.64 11.52 -24.76
C GLY A 403 15.84 10.65 -23.77
N LEU A 404 14.70 10.07 -24.17
CA LEU A 404 13.82 9.35 -23.24
C LEU A 404 14.55 8.20 -22.51
N ASP A 405 15.31 7.37 -23.22
CA ASP A 405 16.02 6.21 -22.65
C ASP A 405 17.26 6.56 -21.81
N ASP A 406 17.83 7.75 -22.00
CA ASP A 406 19.18 8.07 -21.49
C ASP A 406 19.18 8.51 -20.02
N ALA A 407 18.07 9.07 -19.54
CA ALA A 407 17.99 9.69 -18.22
C ALA A 407 17.65 8.72 -17.08
N HIS A 408 17.26 7.49 -17.42
CA HIS A 408 16.75 6.50 -16.48
C HIS A 408 17.83 5.92 -15.56
N LEU A 409 17.45 5.58 -14.33
CA LEU A 409 18.31 4.90 -13.36
C LEU A 409 18.83 3.56 -13.91
N ASP A 410 17.98 2.85 -14.62
CA ASP A 410 18.29 1.57 -15.29
C ASP A 410 19.43 1.72 -16.31
N SER A 411 19.35 2.74 -17.17
CA SER A 411 20.41 3.06 -18.14
C SER A 411 21.74 3.39 -17.46
N ALA A 412 21.70 4.08 -16.31
CA ALA A 412 22.89 4.38 -15.53
C ALA A 412 23.50 3.14 -14.83
N HIS A 413 22.71 2.08 -14.61
CA HIS A 413 23.16 0.86 -13.92
C HIS A 413 24.06 0.00 -14.82
N ASP A 414 23.59 -0.37 -16.01
CA ASP A 414 24.29 -1.30 -16.90
C ASP A 414 24.29 -0.87 -18.39
N GLY A 415 23.73 0.29 -18.71
CA GLY A 415 23.59 0.79 -20.08
C GLY A 415 22.38 0.22 -20.83
N PHE A 416 21.54 -0.59 -20.18
CA PHE A 416 20.34 -1.16 -20.75
C PHE A 416 19.08 -0.58 -20.10
N ASN A 417 17.96 -0.71 -20.81
CA ASN A 417 16.63 -0.35 -20.34
C ASN A 417 15.79 -1.63 -20.18
N ASN A 418 16.24 -2.55 -19.33
CA ASN A 418 15.72 -3.90 -19.14
C ASN A 418 14.85 -4.06 -17.85
N GLY A 419 14.72 -2.99 -17.06
CA GLY A 419 13.96 -2.95 -15.81
C GLY A 419 14.75 -3.46 -14.59
N SER A 420 16.09 -3.49 -14.65
CA SER A 420 16.93 -3.98 -13.56
C SER A 420 16.87 -3.08 -12.32
N MET A 421 16.75 -1.77 -12.54
CA MET A 421 16.70 -0.74 -11.49
C MET A 421 15.66 0.34 -11.82
N GLY A 422 15.14 0.97 -10.77
CA GLY A 422 14.31 2.17 -10.87
C GLY A 422 12.82 1.91 -10.86
N VAL A 423 12.12 2.61 -9.97
CA VAL A 423 10.67 2.77 -10.00
C VAL A 423 10.32 3.96 -10.88
N ASN A 424 9.85 3.64 -12.08
CA ASN A 424 9.60 4.59 -13.16
C ASN A 424 8.36 5.42 -12.85
N HIS A 425 8.44 6.74 -12.90
CA HIS A 425 7.28 7.62 -12.76
C HIS A 425 7.42 8.91 -13.57
N ILE A 426 6.34 9.69 -13.64
CA ILE A 426 6.35 11.06 -14.17
C ILE A 426 6.11 12.06 -13.05
N TYR A 427 5.04 11.86 -12.28
CA TYR A 427 4.59 12.75 -11.22
C TYR A 427 4.66 12.07 -9.85
N SER A 428 4.78 12.84 -8.77
CA SER A 428 4.60 12.42 -7.37
C SER A 428 3.97 13.58 -6.58
N HIS A 429 3.70 13.37 -5.29
CA HIS A 429 3.21 14.42 -4.40
C HIS A 429 4.17 15.64 -4.33
N ASP A 430 5.49 15.45 -4.44
CA ASP A 430 6.46 16.56 -4.44
C ASP A 430 6.60 17.24 -5.79
N ASN A 431 6.17 16.56 -6.85
CA ASN A 431 6.66 16.79 -8.20
C ASN A 431 5.55 16.58 -9.24
N GLY A 432 4.34 16.97 -8.85
CA GLY A 432 3.08 16.75 -9.53
C GLY A 432 2.87 17.52 -10.84
N SER A 433 1.69 17.31 -11.42
CA SER A 433 1.22 17.95 -12.65
C SER A 433 0.83 19.42 -12.43
N ARG A 434 0.51 19.82 -11.20
CA ARG A 434 0.19 21.19 -10.80
C ARG A 434 0.40 21.42 -9.29
N GLY A 435 0.59 22.68 -8.89
CA GLY A 435 0.82 23.09 -7.50
C GLY A 435 2.30 23.17 -7.12
N ASP A 436 2.56 23.79 -5.97
CA ASP A 436 3.91 24.05 -5.45
C ASP A 436 4.16 23.40 -4.09
N GLY A 437 3.11 22.98 -3.38
CA GLY A 437 3.19 22.44 -2.02
C GLY A 437 2.63 23.38 -0.94
N GLY A 438 2.46 24.67 -1.26
CA GLY A 438 2.07 25.71 -0.30
C GLY A 438 0.57 25.99 -0.23
N SER A 439 -0.21 25.46 -1.17
CA SER A 439 -1.67 25.59 -1.20
C SER A 439 -2.30 24.42 -1.96
N ALA A 440 -3.61 24.21 -1.76
CA ALA A 440 -4.36 23.18 -2.49
C ALA A 440 -4.14 23.36 -4.00
N PRO A 441 -3.57 22.35 -4.70
CA PRO A 441 -3.32 22.50 -6.12
C PRO A 441 -4.65 22.58 -6.87
N ASP A 442 -4.70 23.39 -7.91
CA ASP A 442 -5.82 23.42 -8.85
C ASP A 442 -5.75 22.21 -9.81
N PHE A 443 -6.84 21.89 -10.52
CA PHE A 443 -6.92 20.74 -11.44
C PHE A 443 -5.89 20.87 -12.57
N PRO A 444 -5.31 19.77 -13.10
CA PRO A 444 -4.34 19.88 -14.17
C PRO A 444 -5.02 20.21 -15.50
N PHE A 445 -4.24 20.71 -16.45
CA PHE A 445 -4.66 20.78 -17.84
C PHE A 445 -4.50 19.41 -18.50
N GLU A 446 -5.27 19.11 -19.54
CA GLU A 446 -5.23 17.81 -20.24
C GLU A 446 -3.82 17.46 -20.75
N ASP A 447 -3.01 18.44 -21.17
CA ASP A 447 -1.64 18.20 -21.61
C ASP A 447 -0.73 17.69 -20.48
N LYS A 448 -1.12 17.88 -19.22
CA LYS A 448 -0.42 17.35 -18.04
C LYS A 448 -0.95 15.98 -17.61
N VAL A 449 -2.08 15.52 -18.14
CA VAL A 449 -2.45 14.09 -18.07
C VAL A 449 -1.47 13.27 -18.91
N ALA A 450 -1.03 13.82 -20.05
CA ALA A 450 0.05 13.32 -20.90
C ALA A 450 -0.03 11.79 -21.17
N PRO A 451 -1.11 11.28 -21.77
CA PRO A 451 -1.28 9.84 -21.99
C PRO A 451 -0.22 9.27 -22.93
N TRP A 452 0.28 10.04 -23.90
CA TRP A 452 1.40 9.63 -24.76
C TRP A 452 2.70 9.36 -23.97
N ALA A 453 2.96 10.14 -22.92
CA ALA A 453 4.14 9.96 -22.07
C ALA A 453 3.95 8.79 -21.10
N HIS A 454 2.72 8.59 -20.62
CA HIS A 454 2.37 7.41 -19.84
C HIS A 454 2.43 6.13 -20.68
N ALA A 455 2.16 6.19 -22.00
CA ALA A 455 2.33 5.03 -22.88
C ALA A 455 3.80 4.57 -22.93
N TYR A 456 4.75 5.51 -22.98
CA TYR A 456 6.17 5.18 -22.79
C TYR A 456 6.45 4.56 -21.41
N LEU A 457 6.05 5.26 -20.36
CA LEU A 457 6.36 4.91 -18.97
C LEU A 457 5.83 3.53 -18.57
N ILE A 458 4.56 3.26 -18.90
CA ILE A 458 3.83 2.08 -18.44
C ILE A 458 4.22 0.83 -19.24
N LEU A 459 4.54 0.97 -20.53
CA LEU A 459 4.78 -0.15 -21.44
C LEU A 459 6.26 -0.53 -21.58
N ARG A 460 7.19 0.29 -21.08
CA ARG A 460 8.62 -0.08 -20.96
C ARG A 460 8.88 -1.03 -19.77
N PRO A 461 10.05 -1.69 -19.70
CA PRO A 461 10.42 -2.53 -18.55
C PRO A 461 10.54 -1.78 -17.22
N GLY A 462 10.53 -2.55 -16.13
CA GLY A 462 10.59 -2.05 -14.75
C GLY A 462 9.22 -1.73 -14.15
N PRO A 463 9.14 -1.49 -12.83
CA PRO A 463 7.90 -1.11 -12.14
C PRO A 463 7.48 0.32 -12.50
N PRO A 464 6.34 0.54 -13.19
CA PRO A 464 5.81 1.87 -13.40
C PRO A 464 4.93 2.29 -12.21
N LYS A 465 4.99 3.57 -11.86
CA LYS A 465 4.20 4.19 -10.80
C LYS A 465 3.45 5.41 -11.31
N ILE A 466 2.13 5.38 -11.14
CA ILE A 466 1.20 6.44 -11.54
C ILE A 466 0.77 7.16 -10.27
N TYR A 467 0.84 8.50 -10.27
CA TYR A 467 0.42 9.29 -9.12
C TYR A 467 -1.03 9.75 -9.26
N HIS A 468 -1.87 9.36 -8.30
CA HIS A 468 -3.25 9.79 -8.18
C HIS A 468 -3.44 10.58 -6.89
N ASN A 469 -3.69 11.88 -7.05
CA ASN A 469 -4.20 12.72 -5.97
C ASN A 469 -5.73 12.65 -6.05
N ALA A 470 -6.36 12.03 -5.06
CA ALA A 470 -7.81 11.88 -5.02
C ALA A 470 -8.52 13.19 -4.63
N ARG A 471 -7.83 14.12 -3.96
CA ARG A 471 -8.36 15.44 -3.55
C ARG A 471 -9.47 15.42 -2.50
N GLU A 472 -9.68 14.32 -1.78
CA GLU A 472 -10.67 14.27 -0.69
C GLU A 472 -10.36 15.32 0.38
N PHE A 473 -9.08 15.42 0.77
CA PHE A 473 -8.66 16.31 1.85
C PHE A 473 -8.64 17.78 1.45
N HIS A 474 -8.87 18.12 0.19
CA HIS A 474 -8.99 19.52 -0.24
C HIS A 474 -10.24 20.21 0.31
N LEU A 475 -11.17 19.42 0.86
CA LEU A 475 -12.39 19.93 1.51
C LEU A 475 -12.21 20.18 3.01
N VAL A 476 -11.20 19.58 3.64
CA VAL A 476 -11.03 19.59 5.11
C VAL A 476 -9.69 20.18 5.56
N ARG A 477 -8.61 20.01 4.78
CA ARG A 477 -7.30 20.56 5.11
C ARG A 477 -7.35 22.08 5.01
N THR A 478 -6.84 22.75 6.03
CA THR A 478 -6.85 24.23 6.13
C THR A 478 -5.46 24.85 6.18
N SER A 479 -4.43 24.06 6.46
CA SER A 479 -3.03 24.48 6.59
C SER A 479 -2.07 23.32 6.29
N GLY A 480 -0.76 23.60 6.33
CA GLY A 480 0.29 22.60 6.18
C GLY A 480 0.69 22.36 4.73
N PHE A 481 1.42 21.26 4.51
CA PHE A 481 1.86 20.84 3.19
C PHE A 481 0.69 20.31 2.36
N TRP A 482 0.63 20.73 1.10
CA TRP A 482 -0.37 20.30 0.13
C TRP A 482 0.30 19.43 -0.95
N PRO A 483 0.10 18.10 -0.95
CA PRO A 483 0.54 17.24 -2.04
C PRO A 483 0.10 17.82 -3.39
N ARG A 484 1.04 17.89 -4.35
CA ARG A 484 0.78 18.42 -5.68
C ARG A 484 -0.26 17.57 -6.41
N GLU A 485 -0.79 18.07 -7.51
CA GLU A 485 -1.75 17.33 -8.32
C GLU A 485 -1.06 16.18 -9.07
N GLY A 486 -1.79 15.09 -9.36
CA GLY A 486 -1.31 13.94 -10.10
C GLY A 486 -2.01 13.77 -11.44
N VAL A 487 -2.41 12.53 -11.72
CA VAL A 487 -3.21 12.12 -12.86
C VAL A 487 -4.63 11.83 -12.34
N PRO A 488 -5.59 12.76 -12.53
CA PRO A 488 -6.92 12.64 -11.93
C PRO A 488 -7.66 11.39 -12.39
N VAL A 489 -7.38 10.92 -13.60
CA VAL A 489 -8.07 9.80 -14.26
C VAL A 489 -7.33 8.46 -14.12
N ALA A 490 -6.40 8.35 -13.18
CA ALA A 490 -5.63 7.11 -12.98
C ALA A 490 -6.51 5.88 -12.71
N LEU A 491 -7.70 6.08 -12.12
CA LEU A 491 -8.72 5.05 -11.87
C LEU A 491 -9.89 5.08 -12.89
N GLY A 492 -9.75 5.81 -14.00
CA GLY A 492 -10.75 5.86 -15.08
C GLY A 492 -11.78 7.00 -14.98
N TYR A 493 -11.77 7.79 -13.92
CA TYR A 493 -12.64 8.96 -13.75
C TYR A 493 -11.94 10.08 -13.01
N GLY A 494 -12.15 11.32 -13.43
CA GLY A 494 -11.56 12.47 -12.77
C GLY A 494 -11.83 13.79 -13.49
N SER A 495 -11.22 14.84 -12.98
CA SER A 495 -11.44 16.22 -13.44
C SER A 495 -10.14 16.87 -13.93
N TYR A 496 -10.19 17.51 -15.09
CA TYR A 496 -9.08 18.27 -15.66
C TYR A 496 -9.59 19.32 -16.67
N TYR A 497 -8.77 20.33 -16.95
CA TYR A 497 -9.12 21.38 -17.90
C TYR A 497 -8.84 20.96 -19.35
N LYS A 498 -9.85 21.02 -20.23
CA LYS A 498 -9.74 20.79 -21.67
C LYS A 498 -9.21 22.04 -22.40
N LEU A 499 -8.42 21.82 -23.46
CA LEU A 499 -7.90 22.87 -24.34
C LEU A 499 -8.48 22.73 -25.77
N PRO A 500 -8.71 23.84 -26.50
CA PRO A 500 -8.67 25.24 -26.03
C PRO A 500 -9.92 25.60 -25.23
N GLY A 501 -9.82 26.62 -24.38
CA GLY A 501 -10.99 27.19 -23.66
C GLY A 501 -10.95 27.04 -22.15
N ASN A 502 -10.04 26.21 -21.60
CA ASN A 502 -9.87 26.02 -20.16
C ASN A 502 -11.19 25.61 -19.47
N THR A 503 -11.94 24.73 -20.13
CA THR A 503 -13.21 24.23 -19.59
C THR A 503 -12.91 23.04 -18.67
N LEU A 504 -13.35 23.11 -17.42
CA LEU A 504 -13.21 22.00 -16.49
C LEU A 504 -14.14 20.86 -16.93
N ALA A 505 -13.54 19.75 -17.34
CA ALA A 505 -14.26 18.51 -17.62
C ALA A 505 -14.19 17.60 -16.38
N THR A 506 -15.24 16.83 -16.15
CA THR A 506 -15.28 15.79 -15.10
C THR A 506 -15.91 14.55 -15.72
N VAL A 507 -15.05 13.64 -16.16
CA VAL A 507 -15.37 12.65 -17.20
C VAL A 507 -14.75 11.31 -16.91
N GLU A 508 -15.37 10.27 -17.47
CA GLU A 508 -14.75 8.96 -17.59
C GLU A 508 -13.68 9.02 -18.68
N ASP A 509 -12.49 8.51 -18.38
CA ASP A 509 -11.31 8.57 -19.24
C ASP A 509 -10.42 7.37 -18.96
N ASN A 510 -10.51 6.37 -19.83
CA ASN A 510 -9.83 5.09 -19.65
C ASN A 510 -8.43 5.05 -20.26
N ARG A 511 -7.87 6.17 -20.74
CA ARG A 511 -6.55 6.16 -21.41
C ARG A 511 -5.46 5.56 -20.50
N ILE A 512 -5.45 5.92 -19.23
CA ILE A 512 -4.46 5.39 -18.26
C ILE A 512 -4.79 3.94 -17.84
N PRO A 513 -6.02 3.59 -17.40
CA PRO A 513 -6.39 2.19 -17.17
C PRO A 513 -6.11 1.26 -18.35
N THR A 514 -6.41 1.68 -19.59
CA THR A 514 -6.11 0.90 -20.80
C THR A 514 -4.62 0.60 -20.92
N LEU A 515 -3.75 1.59 -20.70
CA LEU A 515 -2.29 1.37 -20.74
C LEU A 515 -1.82 0.38 -19.65
N VAL A 516 -2.40 0.45 -18.44
CA VAL A 516 -2.11 -0.51 -17.36
C VAL A 516 -2.55 -1.92 -17.75
N GLN A 517 -3.73 -2.08 -18.34
CA GLN A 517 -4.21 -3.37 -18.83
C GLN A 517 -3.37 -3.91 -19.99
N LEU A 518 -2.95 -3.05 -20.92
CA LEU A 518 -2.04 -3.41 -22.01
C LEU A 518 -0.69 -3.87 -21.47
N ARG A 519 -0.18 -3.22 -20.42
CA ARG A 519 1.03 -3.69 -19.74
C ARG A 519 0.85 -5.11 -19.22
N ASN A 520 -0.25 -5.44 -18.56
CA ASN A 520 -0.48 -6.79 -18.03
C ASN A 520 -0.49 -7.83 -19.18
N ARG A 521 -1.13 -7.48 -20.29
CA ARG A 521 -1.33 -8.39 -21.43
C ARG A 521 -0.09 -8.57 -22.32
N PHE A 522 0.73 -7.53 -22.50
CA PHE A 522 1.80 -7.49 -23.50
C PHE A 522 3.17 -7.05 -22.96
N GLY A 523 3.26 -6.60 -21.71
CA GLY A 523 4.42 -5.94 -21.09
C GLY A 523 5.62 -6.82 -20.78
N ARG A 524 5.76 -7.98 -21.43
CA ARG A 524 6.84 -8.95 -21.28
C ARG A 524 7.87 -8.83 -22.40
N GLY A 525 9.01 -9.51 -22.24
CA GLY A 525 10.03 -9.62 -23.28
C GLY A 525 11.01 -8.45 -23.35
N PHE A 526 12.08 -8.67 -24.11
CA PHE A 526 13.17 -7.71 -24.30
C PHE A 526 12.68 -6.38 -24.86
N TYR A 527 13.32 -5.30 -24.45
CA TYR A 527 13.03 -3.95 -24.91
C TYR A 527 13.97 -3.56 -26.06
N PHE A 528 13.39 -3.10 -27.16
CA PHE A 528 14.13 -2.68 -28.36
C PHE A 528 13.67 -1.30 -28.82
N PRO A 529 14.48 -0.25 -28.60
CA PRO A 529 14.30 1.01 -29.32
C PRO A 529 14.41 0.75 -30.82
N ARG A 530 13.36 1.07 -31.57
CA ARG A 530 13.25 0.85 -33.02
C ARG A 530 13.47 2.13 -33.82
N TRP A 531 13.12 3.26 -33.21
CA TRP A 531 13.30 4.57 -33.82
C TRP A 531 13.38 5.65 -32.74
N GLN A 532 14.24 6.63 -32.98
CA GLN A 532 14.38 7.78 -32.12
C GLN A 532 14.79 9.01 -32.94
N ASP A 533 13.98 10.07 -32.86
CA ASP A 533 14.32 11.41 -33.36
C ASP A 533 13.78 12.47 -32.40
N ASN A 534 13.91 13.75 -32.77
CA ASN A 534 13.53 14.86 -31.89
C ASN A 534 12.06 14.85 -31.46
N SER A 535 11.14 14.28 -32.26
CA SER A 535 9.71 14.29 -31.95
C SER A 535 9.06 12.91 -31.94
N THR A 536 9.77 11.83 -32.30
CA THR A 536 9.18 10.49 -32.43
C THR A 536 9.95 9.43 -31.67
N PHE A 537 9.25 8.81 -30.72
CA PHE A 537 9.58 7.62 -29.93
C PHE A 537 9.08 6.31 -30.57
N VAL A 538 9.87 5.30 -30.92
CA VAL A 538 9.31 3.94 -31.22
C VAL A 538 10.12 2.86 -30.53
N PHE A 539 9.46 1.99 -29.77
CA PHE A 539 10.08 0.81 -29.18
C PHE A 539 9.21 -0.44 -29.33
N GLU A 540 9.84 -1.60 -29.27
CA GLU A 540 9.20 -2.89 -29.29
C GLU A 540 9.49 -3.65 -28.00
N ARG A 541 8.48 -4.37 -27.50
CA ARG A 541 8.65 -5.46 -26.55
C ARG A 541 8.64 -6.76 -27.35
N ASN A 542 9.79 -7.43 -27.44
CA ASN A 542 10.15 -8.52 -28.35
C ASN A 542 8.97 -9.37 -28.89
N GLY A 543 8.43 -9.01 -30.06
CA GLY A 543 7.34 -9.76 -30.67
C GLY A 543 6.04 -9.84 -29.84
N ASN A 544 5.86 -8.96 -28.85
CA ASN A 544 4.68 -8.83 -27.99
C ASN A 544 3.91 -7.56 -28.31
N MET A 545 4.57 -6.40 -28.37
CA MET A 545 3.96 -5.13 -28.80
C MET A 545 4.96 -4.15 -29.40
N LEU A 546 4.47 -3.27 -30.27
CA LEU A 546 5.16 -2.13 -30.86
C LEU A 546 4.46 -0.85 -30.39
N VAL A 547 5.19 0.01 -29.69
CA VAL A 547 4.68 1.26 -29.15
C VAL A 547 5.34 2.41 -29.89
N ALA A 548 4.53 3.36 -30.36
CA ALA A 548 5.03 4.55 -31.03
C ALA A 548 4.34 5.79 -30.48
N LEU A 549 5.11 6.86 -30.28
CA LEU A 549 4.66 8.09 -29.64
C LEU A 549 5.35 9.31 -30.23
N THR A 550 4.71 10.46 -30.01
CA THR A 550 5.22 11.76 -30.40
C THR A 550 4.77 12.84 -29.42
N ASP A 551 5.63 13.81 -29.17
CA ASP A 551 5.30 15.05 -28.46
C ASP A 551 4.91 16.19 -29.43
N ASN A 552 4.68 15.89 -30.71
CA ASN A 552 4.36 16.88 -31.73
C ASN A 552 2.89 17.34 -31.65
N TYR A 553 2.66 18.65 -31.59
CA TYR A 553 1.33 19.29 -31.51
C TYR A 553 0.83 19.85 -32.86
N GLY A 554 1.29 19.30 -33.99
CA GLY A 554 0.74 19.62 -35.30
C GLY A 554 -0.56 18.86 -35.61
N SER A 555 -1.12 19.07 -36.81
CA SER A 555 -2.29 18.33 -37.31
C SER A 555 -1.91 17.05 -38.05
N GLY A 556 -2.76 16.02 -38.03
CA GLY A 556 -2.55 14.77 -38.79
C GLY A 556 -1.55 13.84 -38.11
N PHE A 557 -0.75 13.11 -38.89
CA PHE A 557 0.14 12.07 -38.38
C PHE A 557 1.63 12.30 -38.70
N ILE A 558 2.49 11.55 -38.00
CA ILE A 558 3.90 11.32 -38.32
C ILE A 558 4.06 9.88 -38.77
N GLN A 559 4.83 9.64 -39.83
CA GLN A 559 5.07 8.30 -40.36
C GLN A 559 6.52 7.88 -40.17
N ARG A 560 6.74 6.64 -39.73
CA ARG A 560 8.06 6.00 -39.65
C ARG A 560 8.00 4.59 -40.20
N THR A 561 9.12 4.12 -40.74
CA THR A 561 9.28 2.72 -41.14
C THR A 561 10.32 2.09 -40.23
N VAL A 562 9.93 1.05 -39.51
CA VAL A 562 10.77 0.40 -38.49
C VAL A 562 10.89 -1.09 -38.77
N SER A 563 12.07 -1.64 -38.52
CA SER A 563 12.27 -3.09 -38.49
C SER A 563 11.75 -3.65 -37.16
N THR A 564 11.16 -4.83 -37.19
CA THR A 564 10.56 -5.47 -36.02
C THR A 564 11.04 -6.90 -35.86
N ASN A 565 10.86 -7.50 -34.67
CA ASN A 565 11.11 -8.94 -34.47
C ASN A 565 9.84 -9.78 -34.73
N PHE A 566 8.73 -9.17 -35.15
CA PHE A 566 7.55 -9.92 -35.53
C PHE A 566 7.81 -10.70 -36.84
N PRO A 567 7.33 -11.95 -36.96
CA PRO A 567 7.41 -12.69 -38.21
C PRO A 567 6.72 -11.95 -39.36
N ALA A 568 7.24 -12.10 -40.59
CA ALA A 568 6.59 -11.59 -41.78
C ALA A 568 5.15 -12.13 -41.91
N GLY A 569 4.21 -11.26 -42.30
CA GLY A 569 2.79 -11.58 -42.37
C GLY A 569 2.03 -11.47 -41.04
N THR A 570 2.72 -11.23 -39.91
CA THR A 570 2.03 -10.98 -38.63
C THR A 570 1.14 -9.74 -38.75
N ARG A 571 -0.09 -9.87 -38.25
CA ARG A 571 -1.09 -8.80 -38.23
C ARG A 571 -1.08 -8.16 -36.83
N LEU A 572 -0.72 -6.88 -36.77
CA LEU A 572 -0.66 -6.10 -35.55
C LEU A 572 -1.85 -5.15 -35.51
N HIS A 573 -2.66 -5.23 -34.47
CA HIS A 573 -3.87 -4.44 -34.28
C HIS A 573 -3.58 -3.23 -33.39
N GLU A 574 -4.17 -2.09 -33.71
CA GLU A 574 -4.12 -0.89 -32.87
C GLU A 574 -4.95 -1.11 -31.61
N LEU A 575 -4.36 -0.87 -30.43
CA LEU A 575 -4.95 -1.26 -29.14
C LEU A 575 -5.33 -0.08 -28.24
N THR A 576 -5.05 1.16 -28.65
CA THR A 576 -5.36 2.35 -27.85
C THR A 576 -6.75 2.91 -28.16
N GLY A 577 -7.31 2.58 -29.32
CA GLY A 577 -8.55 3.15 -29.84
C GLY A 577 -8.32 4.43 -30.65
N ASN A 578 -7.08 4.92 -30.75
CA ASN A 578 -6.76 6.18 -31.45
C ASN A 578 -6.98 6.09 -32.97
N ALA A 579 -6.89 4.89 -33.57
CA ALA A 579 -7.22 4.71 -34.98
C ALA A 579 -8.73 4.81 -35.25
N ALA A 580 -9.55 4.36 -34.29
CA ALA A 580 -11.01 4.36 -34.40
C ALA A 580 -11.65 5.69 -33.94
N ASP A 581 -10.90 6.52 -33.21
CA ASP A 581 -11.38 7.77 -32.63
C ASP A 581 -11.46 8.87 -33.70
N PRO A 582 -12.66 9.34 -34.10
CA PRO A 582 -12.81 10.36 -35.13
C PRO A 582 -12.25 11.73 -34.75
N ASP A 583 -12.01 12.01 -33.46
CA ASP A 583 -11.40 13.27 -33.01
C ASP A 583 -9.86 13.22 -33.16
N VAL A 584 -9.28 12.02 -33.17
CA VAL A 584 -7.83 11.77 -33.33
C VAL A 584 -7.48 11.47 -34.79
N ASP A 585 -8.29 10.66 -35.46
CA ASP A 585 -8.10 10.20 -36.84
C ASP A 585 -9.32 10.48 -37.75
N PRO A 586 -9.67 11.75 -37.99
CA PRO A 586 -10.86 12.11 -38.76
C PRO A 586 -10.84 11.63 -40.22
N ASN A 587 -9.68 11.22 -40.75
CA ASN A 587 -9.52 10.78 -42.14
C ASN A 587 -9.28 9.27 -42.28
N GLY A 588 -9.19 8.51 -41.18
CA GLY A 588 -8.80 7.09 -41.23
C GLY A 588 -7.38 6.88 -41.74
N ASP A 589 -6.46 7.79 -41.41
CA ASP A 589 -5.07 7.75 -41.83
C ASP A 589 -4.23 6.75 -41.01
N ILE A 590 -4.62 6.46 -39.78
CA ILE A 590 -3.98 5.51 -38.88
C ILE A 590 -4.60 4.14 -39.13
N ALA A 591 -3.76 3.16 -39.43
CA ALA A 591 -4.26 1.84 -39.79
C ALA A 591 -4.75 1.10 -38.53
N GLU A 592 -5.97 0.59 -38.54
CA GLU A 592 -6.44 -0.34 -37.50
C GLU A 592 -5.56 -1.60 -37.41
N ILE A 593 -5.02 -2.04 -38.56
CA ILE A 593 -4.20 -3.24 -38.66
C ILE A 593 -2.97 -2.97 -39.54
N LEU A 594 -1.79 -3.21 -38.99
CA LEU A 594 -0.53 -3.27 -39.74
C LEU A 594 -0.17 -4.72 -40.04
N THR A 595 0.27 -5.00 -41.27
CA THR A 595 0.83 -6.33 -41.61
C THR A 595 2.34 -6.21 -41.78
N VAL A 596 3.09 -7.04 -41.07
CA VAL A 596 4.55 -7.05 -41.14
C VAL A 596 5.00 -7.49 -42.52
N GLY A 597 5.82 -6.67 -43.18
CA GLY A 597 6.32 -6.94 -44.53
C GLY A 597 7.24 -8.15 -44.59
N SER A 598 7.54 -8.62 -45.81
CA SER A 598 8.47 -9.74 -46.03
C SER A 598 9.89 -9.48 -45.55
N ASN A 599 10.26 -8.20 -45.38
CA ASN A 599 11.53 -7.76 -44.81
C ASN A 599 11.49 -7.59 -43.27
N GLY A 600 10.38 -7.95 -42.60
CA GLY A 600 10.21 -7.80 -41.16
C GLY A 600 9.92 -6.37 -40.69
N SER A 601 9.62 -5.44 -41.60
CA SER A 601 9.34 -4.04 -41.26
C SER A 601 7.85 -3.68 -41.34
N VAL A 602 7.46 -2.63 -40.62
CA VAL A 602 6.15 -1.98 -40.73
C VAL A 602 6.33 -0.48 -40.96
N THR A 603 5.39 0.12 -41.69
CA THR A 603 5.23 1.58 -41.76
C THR A 603 4.14 1.97 -40.79
N ILE A 604 4.53 2.62 -39.70
CA ILE A 604 3.63 3.07 -38.63
C ILE A 604 3.29 4.54 -38.84
N ARG A 605 2.01 4.88 -38.68
CA ARG A 605 1.52 6.25 -38.62
C ARG A 605 1.07 6.53 -37.20
N ILE A 606 1.57 7.62 -36.64
CA ILE A 606 1.39 8.03 -35.26
C ILE A 606 0.58 9.33 -35.29
N PRO A 607 -0.57 9.42 -34.62
CA PRO A 607 -1.29 10.68 -34.50
C PRO A 607 -0.36 11.73 -33.87
N ARG A 608 -0.43 12.97 -34.34
CA ARG A 608 0.11 14.10 -33.58
C ARG A 608 -0.86 14.42 -32.44
N ASN A 609 -0.44 15.16 -31.42
CA ASN A 609 -1.28 15.55 -30.27
C ASN A 609 -2.39 16.55 -30.61
N GLY A 610 -2.44 17.04 -31.85
CA GLY A 610 -3.37 18.04 -32.34
C GLY A 610 -2.88 19.48 -32.07
N PRO A 611 -3.19 20.43 -32.96
CA PRO A 611 -2.91 21.85 -32.73
C PRO A 611 -3.81 22.40 -31.64
N SER A 612 -3.48 23.57 -31.08
CA SER A 612 -4.24 24.18 -29.98
C SER A 612 -5.74 24.37 -30.24
N SER A 613 -6.20 24.36 -31.49
CA SER A 613 -7.63 24.43 -31.82
C SER A 613 -8.39 23.11 -31.69
N ASN A 614 -7.68 21.98 -31.67
CA ASN A 614 -8.20 20.61 -31.56
C ASN A 614 -7.16 19.71 -30.86
N GLU A 615 -6.67 20.15 -29.70
CA GLU A 615 -5.63 19.47 -28.94
C GLU A 615 -6.26 18.29 -28.18
N HIS A 616 -5.85 17.07 -28.48
CA HIS A 616 -6.38 15.84 -27.85
C HIS A 616 -5.33 15.08 -27.04
N ASN A 617 -4.04 15.44 -27.16
CA ASN A 617 -2.92 14.85 -26.42
C ASN A 617 -2.73 13.33 -26.60
N ASN A 618 -3.34 12.75 -27.65
CA ASN A 618 -3.27 11.32 -27.96
C ASN A 618 -2.18 11.00 -28.98
N GLY A 619 -1.00 11.61 -28.87
CA GLY A 619 0.12 11.41 -29.78
C GLY A 619 0.83 10.06 -29.62
N TYR A 620 0.10 8.95 -29.61
CA TYR A 620 0.66 7.61 -29.43
C TYR A 620 -0.23 6.52 -30.04
N VAL A 621 0.34 5.36 -30.32
CA VAL A 621 -0.36 4.14 -30.77
C VAL A 621 0.37 2.93 -30.20
N VAL A 622 -0.38 1.84 -29.98
CA VAL A 622 0.15 0.56 -29.52
C VAL A 622 -0.35 -0.52 -30.45
N TYR A 623 0.57 -1.24 -31.10
CA TYR A 623 0.26 -2.31 -32.03
C TYR A 623 0.75 -3.65 -31.51
N ALA A 624 -0.09 -4.68 -31.52
CA ALA A 624 0.30 -6.03 -31.12
C ALA A 624 -0.50 -7.10 -31.88
N PRO A 625 -0.04 -8.36 -31.94
CA PRO A 625 -0.89 -9.48 -32.36
C PRO A 625 -2.15 -9.53 -31.49
N ILE A 626 -3.31 -9.69 -32.13
CA ILE A 626 -4.58 -9.63 -31.41
C ILE A 626 -4.71 -10.77 -30.40
N THR A 627 -5.23 -10.53 -29.21
CA THR A 627 -5.50 -11.60 -28.24
C THR A 627 -6.96 -12.06 -28.38
N PRO A 628 -7.35 -13.22 -27.81
CA PRO A 628 -8.72 -13.73 -27.95
C PRO A 628 -9.77 -12.70 -27.52
N ALA A 629 -10.79 -12.47 -28.34
CA ALA A 629 -11.94 -11.68 -27.92
C ALA A 629 -12.85 -12.56 -27.05
N GLY A 630 -13.75 -11.98 -26.26
CA GLY A 630 -14.65 -12.78 -25.45
C GLY A 630 -15.52 -11.99 -24.49
N THR A 631 -16.50 -12.68 -23.92
CA THR A 631 -17.42 -12.15 -22.91
C THR A 631 -17.40 -13.04 -21.69
N LEU A 632 -17.05 -12.45 -20.54
CA LEU A 632 -17.14 -13.10 -19.24
C LEU A 632 -18.52 -12.83 -18.61
N THR A 633 -19.22 -13.89 -18.25
CA THR A 633 -20.52 -13.85 -17.56
C THR A 633 -20.39 -14.51 -16.19
N ILE A 634 -21.04 -13.92 -15.19
CA ILE A 634 -21.23 -14.53 -13.87
C ILE A 634 -22.70 -14.98 -13.80
N THR A 635 -22.94 -16.27 -13.64
CA THR A 635 -24.31 -16.80 -13.57
C THR A 635 -24.87 -16.65 -12.15
N ASN A 636 -26.17 -16.94 -11.97
CA ASN A 636 -26.85 -16.95 -10.66
C ASN A 636 -26.72 -15.65 -9.84
N GLN A 637 -26.51 -14.50 -10.49
CA GLN A 637 -26.59 -13.20 -9.85
C GLN A 637 -28.05 -12.85 -9.49
N ASN A 638 -28.27 -12.39 -8.26
CA ASN A 638 -29.59 -12.04 -7.74
C ASN A 638 -29.97 -10.60 -8.07
N SER A 639 -28.99 -9.69 -7.97
CA SER A 639 -29.12 -8.26 -8.22
C SER A 639 -27.75 -7.69 -8.58
N VAL A 640 -27.66 -6.37 -8.72
CA VAL A 640 -26.44 -5.65 -9.07
C VAL A 640 -26.36 -4.38 -8.23
N ILE A 641 -25.19 -4.10 -7.66
CA ILE A 641 -24.84 -2.75 -7.19
C ILE A 641 -24.43 -1.94 -8.43
N PRO A 642 -25.22 -0.93 -8.85
CA PRO A 642 -24.92 -0.14 -10.04
C PRO A 642 -23.70 0.76 -9.81
N PRO A 643 -23.03 1.25 -10.87
CA PRO A 643 -22.04 2.32 -10.74
C PRO A 643 -22.63 3.55 -10.06
N ASP A 644 -21.78 4.36 -9.45
CA ASP A 644 -22.21 5.58 -8.81
C ASP A 644 -22.60 6.64 -9.86
N GLY A 645 -23.60 7.43 -9.52
CA GLY A 645 -24.08 8.51 -10.37
C GLY A 645 -23.02 9.60 -10.60
N PRO A 646 -23.26 10.52 -11.57
CA PRO A 646 -22.36 11.64 -11.80
C PRO A 646 -22.18 12.50 -10.54
N THR A 647 -20.96 12.95 -10.30
CA THR A 647 -20.60 13.77 -9.13
C THR A 647 -20.14 15.16 -9.56
N ALA A 648 -20.22 16.12 -8.64
CA ALA A 648 -19.51 17.39 -8.82
C ALA A 648 -17.98 17.14 -8.89
N PRO A 649 -17.19 18.03 -9.53
CA PRO A 649 -15.73 17.88 -9.62
C PRO A 649 -15.04 17.70 -8.27
N SER A 650 -15.52 18.40 -7.24
CA SER A 650 -14.99 18.31 -5.86
C SER A 650 -15.30 16.99 -5.16
N LEU A 651 -16.17 16.15 -5.72
CA LEU A 651 -16.58 14.84 -5.17
C LEU A 651 -16.21 13.68 -6.10
N ALA A 652 -15.41 13.93 -7.14
CA ALA A 652 -15.04 12.90 -8.12
C ALA A 652 -14.32 11.70 -7.49
N TYR A 653 -13.65 11.90 -6.36
CA TYR A 653 -12.94 10.87 -5.61
C TYR A 653 -13.83 9.76 -5.07
N GLN A 654 -15.09 10.07 -4.75
CA GLN A 654 -16.04 9.11 -4.19
C GLN A 654 -16.64 8.21 -5.27
N ARG A 655 -16.60 8.60 -6.54
CA ARG A 655 -17.38 7.93 -7.59
C ARG A 655 -16.77 6.58 -7.99
N ARG A 656 -17.45 5.49 -7.64
CA ARG A 656 -17.14 4.14 -8.12
C ARG A 656 -17.71 3.89 -9.51
N LEU A 657 -16.90 3.32 -10.41
CA LEU A 657 -17.29 3.01 -11.79
C LEU A 657 -17.77 1.57 -11.97
N ALA A 658 -17.25 0.64 -11.16
CA ALA A 658 -17.56 -0.77 -11.31
C ALA A 658 -19.07 -1.06 -11.16
N THR A 659 -19.60 -1.95 -12.00
CA THR A 659 -20.89 -2.60 -11.77
C THR A 659 -20.63 -3.92 -11.06
N ILE A 660 -21.33 -4.22 -9.96
CA ILE A 660 -20.99 -5.36 -9.09
C ILE A 660 -22.20 -6.30 -8.97
N PRO A 661 -22.17 -7.48 -9.61
CA PRO A 661 -23.16 -8.53 -9.40
C PRO A 661 -23.19 -9.01 -7.95
N VAL A 662 -24.38 -9.30 -7.44
CA VAL A 662 -24.57 -9.82 -6.08
C VAL A 662 -24.97 -11.28 -6.11
N ILE A 663 -24.23 -12.11 -5.37
CA ILE A 663 -24.38 -13.57 -5.34
C ILE A 663 -24.92 -13.99 -3.97
N LYS A 664 -26.16 -14.47 -3.97
CA LYS A 664 -26.80 -15.14 -2.82
C LYS A 664 -27.03 -16.63 -3.05
N ALA A 665 -26.84 -17.11 -4.27
CA ALA A 665 -26.96 -18.54 -4.57
C ALA A 665 -25.80 -19.33 -3.95
N GLY A 666 -26.04 -20.59 -3.58
CA GLY A 666 -24.97 -21.47 -3.04
C GLY A 666 -23.88 -21.81 -4.06
N THR A 667 -24.14 -21.61 -5.36
CA THR A 667 -23.13 -21.75 -6.41
C THR A 667 -23.36 -20.72 -7.51
N PHE A 668 -22.30 -20.33 -8.22
CA PHE A 668 -22.35 -19.58 -9.47
C PHE A 668 -21.30 -20.08 -10.44
N ASP A 669 -21.45 -19.78 -11.73
CA ASP A 669 -20.44 -20.10 -12.74
C ASP A 669 -19.67 -18.85 -13.16
N ILE A 670 -18.36 -19.03 -13.31
CA ILE A 670 -17.51 -18.19 -14.15
C ILE A 670 -17.62 -18.78 -15.57
N ASP A 671 -18.34 -18.10 -16.48
CA ASP A 671 -18.54 -18.54 -17.87
C ASP A 671 -17.87 -17.56 -18.84
N LEU A 672 -16.73 -17.97 -19.39
CA LEU A 672 -16.04 -17.23 -20.45
C LEU A 672 -16.35 -17.87 -21.81
N GLN A 673 -16.95 -17.08 -22.68
CA GLN A 673 -17.09 -17.40 -24.10
C GLN A 673 -16.12 -16.54 -24.91
N THR A 674 -15.07 -17.14 -25.45
CA THR A 674 -14.12 -16.53 -26.38
C THR A 674 -14.63 -16.59 -27.82
N ALA A 675 -14.03 -15.74 -28.66
CA ALA A 675 -14.22 -15.68 -30.10
C ALA A 675 -12.90 -15.34 -30.80
N GLN A 676 -12.76 -15.79 -32.04
CA GLN A 676 -11.67 -15.35 -32.91
C GLN A 676 -11.81 -13.85 -33.19
N ALA A 677 -10.86 -13.06 -32.70
CA ALA A 677 -10.90 -11.60 -32.81
C ALA A 677 -10.61 -11.11 -34.24
N ASP A 678 -9.76 -11.82 -34.99
CA ASP A 678 -9.43 -11.54 -36.38
C ASP A 678 -9.60 -12.81 -37.22
N PRO A 679 -10.57 -12.86 -38.16
CA PRO A 679 -10.80 -14.04 -39.01
C PRO A 679 -9.60 -14.46 -39.86
N LEU A 680 -8.64 -13.56 -40.09
CA LEU A 680 -7.42 -13.82 -40.86
C LEU A 680 -6.23 -14.21 -39.98
N ASP A 681 -6.36 -14.15 -38.66
CA ASP A 681 -5.33 -14.61 -37.73
C ASP A 681 -5.69 -16.00 -37.21
N PRO A 682 -4.90 -17.04 -37.54
CA PRO A 682 -5.21 -18.42 -37.14
C PRO A 682 -4.96 -18.69 -35.64
N ASN A 683 -4.34 -17.76 -34.90
CA ASN A 683 -4.00 -17.97 -33.50
C ASN A 683 -5.12 -17.44 -32.59
N THR A 684 -6.07 -18.32 -32.30
CA THR A 684 -7.16 -18.09 -31.34
C THR A 684 -6.73 -18.45 -29.92
N ASP A 685 -7.67 -18.58 -28.99
CA ASP A 685 -7.38 -19.09 -27.65
C ASP A 685 -7.00 -20.57 -27.66
N ASP A 686 -5.96 -20.92 -26.91
CA ASP A 686 -5.52 -22.31 -26.68
C ASP A 686 -5.62 -22.75 -25.21
N GLY A 687 -6.06 -21.86 -24.33
CA GLY A 687 -6.38 -22.19 -22.94
C GLY A 687 -6.84 -20.95 -22.16
N ALA A 688 -7.48 -21.19 -21.02
CA ALA A 688 -7.85 -20.16 -20.07
C ALA A 688 -7.62 -20.63 -18.63
N ILE A 689 -7.39 -19.66 -17.75
CA ILE A 689 -7.21 -19.83 -16.32
C ILE A 689 -7.99 -18.74 -15.57
N PHE A 690 -8.39 -18.99 -14.33
CA PHE A 690 -9.09 -18.02 -13.50
C PHE A 690 -8.45 -17.90 -12.12
N ARG A 691 -8.70 -16.78 -11.45
CA ARG A 691 -8.35 -16.55 -10.07
C ARG A 691 -9.48 -15.79 -9.40
N ILE A 692 -9.87 -16.23 -8.21
CA ILE A 692 -10.72 -15.45 -7.31
C ILE A 692 -9.84 -14.96 -6.15
N ASN A 693 -10.02 -13.70 -5.80
CA ASN A 693 -9.27 -13.00 -4.77
C ASN A 693 -7.74 -13.11 -4.97
N ALA A 694 -7.01 -13.39 -3.87
CA ALA A 694 -5.57 -13.62 -3.87
C ALA A 694 -5.17 -14.92 -4.58
N GLY A 695 -6.13 -15.82 -4.89
CA GLY A 695 -5.87 -17.19 -5.33
C GLY A 695 -5.46 -18.10 -4.16
N PHE A 696 -4.68 -19.14 -4.48
CA PHE A 696 -4.16 -20.12 -3.50
C PHE A 696 -5.24 -20.79 -2.64
N GLN A 697 -6.43 -20.93 -3.21
CA GLN A 697 -7.51 -21.78 -2.74
C GLN A 697 -7.82 -22.78 -3.85
N ASP A 698 -8.36 -23.96 -3.52
CA ASP A 698 -8.83 -24.92 -4.52
C ASP A 698 -10.31 -24.63 -4.81
N LEU A 699 -10.58 -23.81 -5.83
CA LEU A 699 -11.93 -23.42 -6.22
C LEU A 699 -12.44 -24.19 -7.44
N ASN A 700 -11.57 -24.95 -8.12
CA ASN A 700 -11.95 -25.86 -9.19
C ASN A 700 -12.21 -27.30 -8.71
N GLY A 701 -11.79 -27.66 -7.49
CA GLY A 701 -12.04 -28.94 -6.82
C GLY A 701 -11.07 -30.05 -7.22
N ASN A 702 -9.85 -29.73 -7.69
CA ASN A 702 -8.86 -30.73 -8.11
C ASN A 702 -7.91 -31.20 -7.00
N GLY A 703 -8.02 -30.62 -5.80
CA GLY A 703 -7.18 -30.90 -4.64
C GLY A 703 -5.85 -30.13 -4.60
N ILE A 704 -5.65 -29.14 -5.48
CA ILE A 704 -4.44 -28.32 -5.59
C ILE A 704 -4.84 -26.83 -5.60
N ALA A 705 -4.38 -26.10 -4.59
CA ALA A 705 -4.55 -24.65 -4.51
C ALA A 705 -3.49 -23.92 -5.34
N GLY A 706 -3.91 -23.22 -6.40
CA GLY A 706 -3.00 -22.55 -7.34
C GLY A 706 -2.22 -23.56 -8.19
N ASP A 707 -2.68 -23.84 -9.41
CA ASP A 707 -2.15 -24.93 -10.24
C ASP A 707 -1.14 -24.49 -11.32
N GLN A 708 -0.74 -23.21 -11.27
CA GLN A 708 0.17 -22.59 -12.22
C GLN A 708 1.54 -22.32 -11.58
N THR A 709 2.49 -21.83 -12.38
CA THR A 709 3.85 -21.50 -11.91
C THR A 709 4.30 -20.13 -12.38
N GLY A 710 5.21 -19.51 -11.64
CA GLY A 710 5.78 -18.20 -12.00
C GLY A 710 4.74 -17.09 -11.84
N GLU A 711 4.58 -16.24 -12.85
CA GLU A 711 3.67 -15.08 -12.78
C GLU A 711 2.18 -15.44 -12.58
N PHE A 712 1.79 -16.67 -12.92
CA PHE A 712 0.40 -17.12 -12.85
C PHE A 712 0.12 -18.02 -11.65
N ASP A 713 1.07 -18.25 -10.73
CA ASP A 713 1.02 -19.25 -9.65
C ASP A 713 -0.23 -19.24 -8.72
N ALA A 714 -0.97 -18.15 -8.67
CA ALA A 714 -2.23 -18.03 -7.94
C ALA A 714 -3.50 -18.44 -8.72
N TYR A 715 -3.38 -18.71 -10.02
CA TYR A 715 -4.49 -19.04 -10.90
C TYR A 715 -4.79 -20.56 -10.93
N GLU A 716 -5.98 -20.88 -11.40
CA GLU A 716 -6.52 -22.23 -11.53
C GLU A 716 -7.03 -22.50 -12.94
N ASN A 717 -6.98 -23.77 -13.36
CA ASN A 717 -7.57 -24.24 -14.62
C ASN A 717 -9.09 -24.39 -14.53
N PHE A 718 -9.77 -24.20 -15.66
CA PHE A 718 -11.18 -24.55 -15.81
C PHE A 718 -11.36 -26.07 -15.97
N LEU A 719 -12.17 -26.69 -15.13
CA LEU A 719 -12.40 -28.15 -15.14
C LEU A 719 -13.83 -28.52 -15.51
N THR A 720 -14.82 -27.67 -15.25
CA THR A 720 -16.22 -27.96 -15.59
C THR A 720 -16.44 -27.95 -17.11
N THR A 721 -15.87 -26.96 -17.81
CA THR A 721 -15.78 -26.94 -19.27
C THR A 721 -14.50 -26.24 -19.69
N ASN A 722 -13.74 -26.86 -20.60
CA ASN A 722 -12.52 -26.30 -21.18
C ASN A 722 -12.45 -26.72 -22.66
N SER A 723 -12.79 -25.79 -23.56
CA SER A 723 -13.01 -26.06 -24.99
C SER A 723 -12.36 -24.98 -25.86
N PRO A 724 -11.01 -24.97 -25.99
CA PRO A 724 -10.28 -23.92 -26.70
C PRO A 724 -10.57 -23.89 -28.21
N LEU A 725 -10.64 -22.69 -28.80
CA LEU A 725 -10.85 -22.55 -30.24
C LEU A 725 -9.69 -23.10 -31.07
N PHE A 726 -8.45 -22.95 -30.61
CA PHE A 726 -7.26 -23.31 -31.39
C PHE A 726 -7.20 -24.81 -31.71
N THR A 727 -7.71 -25.65 -30.81
CA THR A 727 -7.80 -27.10 -30.99
C THR A 727 -9.14 -27.54 -31.61
N GLY A 728 -9.93 -26.62 -32.16
CA GLY A 728 -11.22 -26.89 -32.81
C GLY A 728 -12.42 -26.97 -31.87
N GLY A 729 -12.28 -26.45 -30.64
CA GLY A 729 -13.37 -26.36 -29.66
C GLY A 729 -14.33 -25.20 -29.92
N THR A 730 -15.12 -24.87 -28.91
CA THR A 730 -16.19 -23.86 -28.97
C THR A 730 -15.78 -22.50 -28.41
N GLY A 731 -14.57 -22.36 -27.88
CA GLY A 731 -14.11 -21.19 -27.14
C GLY A 731 -14.82 -21.00 -25.81
N ARG A 732 -15.30 -22.08 -25.18
CA ARG A 732 -16.09 -21.96 -23.95
C ARG A 732 -15.33 -22.54 -22.76
N TYR A 733 -15.25 -21.76 -21.69
CA TYR A 733 -14.63 -22.13 -20.43
C TYR A 733 -15.61 -21.84 -19.30
N VAL A 734 -15.94 -22.88 -18.52
CA VAL A 734 -16.89 -22.76 -17.41
C VAL A 734 -16.27 -23.39 -16.18
N GLN A 735 -16.37 -22.70 -15.05
CA GLN A 735 -16.08 -23.25 -13.74
C GLN A 735 -17.21 -22.90 -12.79
N THR A 736 -17.84 -23.93 -12.23
CA THR A 736 -18.79 -23.78 -11.13
C THR A 736 -18.03 -23.56 -9.83
N ILE A 737 -18.38 -22.50 -9.11
CA ILE A 737 -17.81 -22.11 -7.83
C ILE A 737 -18.85 -22.37 -6.75
N ASN A 738 -18.43 -23.00 -5.66
CA ASN A 738 -19.20 -23.07 -4.43
C ASN A 738 -19.05 -21.73 -3.70
N THR A 739 -20.16 -21.00 -3.54
CA THR A 739 -20.13 -19.66 -2.96
C THR A 739 -19.76 -19.69 -1.48
N ASP A 740 -20.04 -20.79 -0.78
CA ASP A 740 -19.73 -20.93 0.66
C ASP A 740 -18.20 -21.01 0.92
N ASP A 741 -17.38 -21.20 -0.13
CA ASP A 741 -15.91 -21.14 -0.05
C ASP A 741 -15.36 -19.70 -0.17
N LEU A 742 -16.22 -18.70 -0.38
CA LEU A 742 -15.85 -17.29 -0.50
C LEU A 742 -16.30 -16.48 0.73
N PRO A 743 -15.51 -15.48 1.17
CA PRO A 743 -15.94 -14.57 2.23
C PRO A 743 -17.09 -13.67 1.77
N GLU A 744 -17.88 -13.19 2.73
CA GLU A 744 -18.87 -12.13 2.53
C GLU A 744 -18.23 -10.85 1.96
N GLY A 745 -19.05 -10.05 1.27
CA GLY A 745 -18.64 -8.78 0.69
C GLY A 745 -17.94 -8.91 -0.66
N TYR A 746 -17.04 -7.97 -0.96
CA TYR A 746 -16.37 -7.93 -2.27
C TYR A 746 -15.45 -9.13 -2.48
N ASN A 747 -15.55 -9.71 -3.67
CA ASN A 747 -14.65 -10.75 -4.17
C ASN A 747 -14.22 -10.39 -5.60
N TYR A 748 -12.96 -10.66 -5.93
CA TYR A 748 -12.28 -10.15 -7.12
C TYR A 748 -11.92 -11.27 -8.08
N ILE A 749 -12.52 -11.32 -9.27
CA ILE A 749 -12.34 -12.39 -10.25
C ILE A 749 -11.49 -11.87 -11.40
N SER A 750 -10.38 -12.54 -11.69
CA SER A 750 -9.60 -12.37 -12.92
C SER A 750 -9.65 -13.65 -13.74
N VAL A 751 -9.98 -13.54 -15.03
CA VAL A 751 -9.95 -14.64 -15.99
C VAL A 751 -9.03 -14.28 -17.13
N ILE A 752 -8.11 -15.16 -17.47
CA ILE A 752 -7.14 -14.99 -18.55
C ILE A 752 -7.42 -16.03 -19.62
N ALA A 753 -7.47 -15.61 -20.89
CA ALA A 753 -7.41 -16.52 -22.05
C ALA A 753 -6.17 -16.22 -22.88
N PHE A 754 -5.32 -17.24 -23.03
CA PHE A 754 -4.05 -17.14 -23.73
C PHE A 754 -4.26 -17.18 -25.24
N ARG A 755 -3.54 -16.32 -25.96
CA ARG A 755 -3.40 -16.45 -27.39
C ARG A 755 -2.45 -17.62 -27.69
N HIS A 756 -2.80 -18.46 -28.65
CA HIS A 756 -1.87 -19.46 -29.13
C HIS A 756 -0.56 -18.86 -29.66
N ARG A 757 0.56 -19.43 -29.23
CA ARG A 757 1.91 -19.12 -29.74
C ARG A 757 2.75 -20.38 -29.85
N ALA A 758 3.45 -20.51 -30.97
CA ALA A 758 4.47 -21.54 -31.12
C ALA A 758 5.71 -21.29 -30.24
N SER A 759 6.02 -20.01 -29.96
CA SER A 759 7.15 -19.58 -29.13
C SER A 759 6.98 -18.13 -28.67
N GLY A 760 7.71 -17.76 -27.61
CA GLY A 760 7.73 -16.41 -27.04
C GLY A 760 6.95 -16.31 -25.74
N ASP A 761 6.90 -15.11 -25.17
CA ASP A 761 6.18 -14.86 -23.91
C ASP A 761 4.66 -15.05 -24.10
N PRO A 762 3.92 -15.45 -23.07
CA PRO A 762 2.47 -15.45 -23.15
C PRO A 762 1.94 -14.04 -23.36
N ILE A 763 1.02 -13.89 -24.33
CA ILE A 763 0.15 -12.71 -24.46
C ILE A 763 -1.29 -13.19 -24.40
N TYR A 764 -2.16 -12.39 -23.80
CA TYR A 764 -3.49 -12.84 -23.43
C TYR A 764 -4.51 -11.70 -23.37
N SER A 765 -5.77 -12.09 -23.31
CA SER A 765 -6.85 -11.22 -22.86
C SER A 765 -7.14 -11.51 -21.40
N GLU A 766 -7.44 -10.47 -20.63
CA GLU A 766 -7.83 -10.58 -19.23
C GLU A 766 -9.19 -9.92 -19.04
N TRP A 767 -10.09 -10.61 -18.34
CA TRP A 767 -11.36 -10.06 -17.90
C TRP A 767 -11.35 -10.01 -16.38
N ARG A 768 -11.59 -8.81 -15.84
CA ARG A 768 -11.72 -8.58 -14.41
C ARG A 768 -13.18 -8.29 -14.07
N LYS A 769 -13.70 -8.93 -13.03
CA LYS A 769 -15.01 -8.64 -12.46
C LYS A 769 -14.93 -8.62 -10.95
N VAL A 770 -15.75 -7.79 -10.33
CA VAL A 770 -15.96 -7.78 -8.89
C VAL A 770 -17.37 -8.27 -8.65
N ILE A 771 -17.53 -9.21 -7.72
CA ILE A 771 -18.83 -9.65 -7.23
C ILE A 771 -18.97 -9.28 -5.75
N TYR A 772 -20.19 -9.21 -5.26
CA TYR A 772 -20.50 -9.09 -3.84
C TYR A 772 -21.18 -10.38 -3.39
N VAL A 773 -20.56 -11.12 -2.48
CA VAL A 773 -21.16 -12.28 -1.83
C VAL A 773 -21.97 -11.77 -0.65
N ASP A 774 -23.22 -12.24 -0.56
CA ASP A 774 -24.22 -11.88 0.46
C ASP A 774 -25.02 -13.15 0.79
N ARG A 775 -24.40 -14.04 1.58
CA ARG A 775 -24.94 -15.38 1.89
C ARG A 775 -25.40 -15.50 3.33
N GLN A 776 -24.77 -14.76 4.24
CA GLN A 776 -25.02 -14.73 5.67
C GLN A 776 -25.56 -13.36 6.10
N PRO A 777 -26.39 -13.31 7.16
CA PRO A 777 -26.70 -12.06 7.84
C PRO A 777 -25.43 -11.43 8.44
N PRO A 778 -25.41 -10.11 8.69
CA PRO A 778 -24.27 -9.45 9.31
C PRO A 778 -24.04 -10.02 10.71
N ASP A 779 -22.78 -10.34 11.00
CA ASP A 779 -22.35 -10.75 12.32
C ASP A 779 -22.31 -9.54 13.27
N LEU A 780 -22.82 -9.70 14.49
CA LEU A 780 -22.96 -8.61 15.46
C LEU A 780 -22.56 -9.05 16.87
N VAL A 781 -21.71 -8.26 17.51
CA VAL A 781 -21.37 -8.38 18.93
C VAL A 781 -21.87 -7.14 19.65
N ILE A 782 -22.75 -7.31 20.62
CA ILE A 782 -23.40 -6.22 21.36
C ILE A 782 -22.77 -6.09 22.75
N ASP A 783 -22.28 -4.90 23.06
CA ASP A 783 -21.61 -4.53 24.30
C ASP A 783 -22.25 -3.25 24.89
N PRO A 784 -23.27 -3.39 25.77
CA PRO A 784 -23.91 -2.25 26.40
C PRO A 784 -23.04 -1.65 27.51
N ARG A 785 -22.70 -0.36 27.39
CA ARG A 785 -21.98 0.41 28.42
C ARG A 785 -22.86 1.55 28.90
N VAL A 786 -23.52 1.34 30.04
CA VAL A 786 -24.50 2.27 30.58
C VAL A 786 -24.08 2.69 31.99
N ASP A 787 -23.98 4.00 32.19
CA ASP A 787 -23.73 4.59 33.50
C ASP A 787 -24.89 4.29 34.42
N CYS A 788 -24.52 3.85 35.60
CA CYS A 788 -25.41 3.16 36.50
C CYS A 788 -26.20 4.08 37.42
N PHE A 789 -25.76 5.33 37.57
CA PHE A 789 -26.44 6.36 38.34
C PHE A 789 -27.45 7.13 37.50
N THR A 790 -27.12 7.36 36.23
CA THR A 790 -27.93 8.18 35.31
C THR A 790 -28.80 7.35 34.38
N GLY A 791 -28.49 6.07 34.20
CA GLY A 791 -29.12 5.18 33.22
C GLY A 791 -28.80 5.58 31.78
N ASN A 792 -27.78 6.41 31.57
CA ASN A 792 -27.38 6.92 30.27
C ASN A 792 -26.09 6.24 29.81
N GLY A 793 -25.92 6.04 28.52
CA GLY A 793 -24.67 5.50 28.00
C GLY A 793 -24.76 5.16 26.53
N ASN A 794 -23.93 4.23 26.09
CA ASN A 794 -23.88 3.79 24.70
C ASN A 794 -23.91 2.27 24.65
N ILE A 795 -24.71 1.73 23.74
CA ILE A 795 -24.57 0.34 23.33
C ILE A 795 -23.59 0.32 22.16
N PHE A 796 -22.43 -0.31 22.37
CA PHE A 796 -21.46 -0.56 21.32
C PHE A 796 -21.87 -1.82 20.58
N ILE A 797 -21.91 -1.76 19.26
CA ILE A 797 -22.21 -2.89 18.40
C ILE A 797 -21.07 -3.05 17.42
N THR A 798 -20.30 -4.12 17.56
CA THR A 798 -19.24 -4.47 16.62
C THR A 798 -19.84 -5.33 15.51
N ASN A 799 -19.51 -5.03 14.26
CA ASN A 799 -19.87 -5.78 13.07
C ASN A 799 -18.59 -6.37 12.43
N PRO A 800 -18.14 -7.57 12.84
CA PRO A 800 -16.82 -8.09 12.48
C PRO A 800 -16.59 -8.29 10.98
N ASP A 801 -17.63 -8.66 10.23
CA ASP A 801 -17.59 -8.86 8.78
C ASP A 801 -17.65 -7.55 7.97
N ARG A 802 -17.90 -6.41 8.64
CA ARG A 802 -17.84 -5.05 8.08
C ARG A 802 -18.81 -4.78 6.93
N THR A 803 -19.87 -5.58 6.81
CA THR A 803 -20.89 -5.47 5.75
C THR A 803 -21.98 -4.46 6.08
N ALA A 804 -22.17 -4.11 7.36
CA ALA A 804 -23.18 -3.15 7.80
C ALA A 804 -22.90 -1.74 7.25
N THR A 805 -23.92 -1.16 6.61
CA THR A 805 -23.89 0.20 6.05
C THR A 805 -24.72 1.19 6.85
N SER A 806 -25.74 0.71 7.57
CA SER A 806 -26.51 1.47 8.54
C SER A 806 -26.99 0.54 9.65
N MET A 807 -27.25 1.11 10.82
CA MET A 807 -27.74 0.37 11.98
C MET A 807 -28.74 1.20 12.75
N SER A 808 -29.79 0.56 13.27
CA SER A 808 -30.68 1.14 14.27
C SER A 808 -31.15 0.08 15.26
N VAL A 809 -31.50 0.50 16.47
CA VAL A 809 -31.93 -0.41 17.54
C VAL A 809 -33.24 0.07 18.13
N SER A 810 -34.20 -0.85 18.30
CA SER A 810 -35.35 -0.67 19.18
C SER A 810 -35.14 -1.46 20.47
N ILE A 811 -35.47 -0.84 21.61
CA ILE A 811 -35.36 -1.48 22.92
C ILE A 811 -36.78 -1.71 23.46
N ASN A 812 -37.10 -2.96 23.80
CA ASN A 812 -38.42 -3.40 24.29
C ASN A 812 -39.60 -2.94 23.41
N ASN A 813 -39.45 -2.99 22.08
CA ASN A 813 -40.41 -2.47 21.10
C ASN A 813 -40.63 -0.93 21.17
N GLY A 814 -39.63 -0.20 21.67
CA GLY A 814 -39.61 1.27 21.67
C GLY A 814 -39.34 1.87 20.27
N PRO A 815 -39.17 3.20 20.18
CA PRO A 815 -38.77 3.85 18.93
C PRO A 815 -37.36 3.40 18.50
N ASN A 816 -37.12 3.36 17.18
CA ASN A 816 -35.79 3.08 16.65
C ASN A 816 -34.83 4.24 16.96
N ILE A 817 -33.67 3.88 17.51
CA ILE A 817 -32.54 4.77 17.74
C ILE A 817 -31.53 4.49 16.63
N ASN A 818 -31.20 5.51 15.84
CA ASN A 818 -30.21 5.36 14.77
C ASN A 818 -28.81 5.26 15.38
N GLY A 819 -28.04 4.29 14.90
CA GLY A 819 -26.64 4.14 15.24
C GLY A 819 -25.76 5.16 14.57
N ILE A 820 -24.72 5.54 15.30
CA ILE A 820 -23.63 6.38 14.80
C ILE A 820 -22.46 5.44 14.55
N ARG A 821 -21.89 5.46 13.33
CA ARG A 821 -20.66 4.74 13.04
C ARG A 821 -19.52 5.40 13.80
N TRP A 822 -19.01 4.72 14.82
CA TRP A 822 -17.97 5.21 15.72
C TRP A 822 -16.57 4.85 15.22
N ASP A 823 -16.44 3.66 14.64
CA ASP A 823 -15.24 3.18 13.96
C ASP A 823 -15.64 2.34 12.73
N ARG A 824 -14.69 1.84 11.92
CA ARG A 824 -14.95 1.05 10.71
C ARG A 824 -16.02 -0.01 10.91
N ASN A 825 -15.88 -0.78 11.99
CA ASN A 825 -16.68 -1.94 12.35
C ASN A 825 -17.45 -1.75 13.66
N VAL A 826 -17.47 -0.54 14.25
CA VAL A 826 -18.13 -0.29 15.53
C VAL A 826 -19.19 0.80 15.37
N TRP A 827 -20.38 0.50 15.85
CA TRP A 827 -21.52 1.42 15.92
C TRP A 827 -21.85 1.72 17.38
N ILE A 828 -22.27 2.95 17.66
CA ILE A 828 -22.78 3.33 18.97
C ILE A 828 -24.26 3.69 18.88
N ILE A 829 -25.04 3.18 19.84
CA ILE A 829 -26.44 3.51 20.05
C ILE A 829 -26.53 4.29 21.36
N PRO A 830 -26.72 5.62 21.31
CA PRO A 830 -26.88 6.40 22.53
C PRO A 830 -28.21 6.04 23.21
N VAL A 831 -28.15 5.72 24.50
CA VAL A 831 -29.30 5.31 25.30
C VAL A 831 -29.43 6.17 26.55
N SER A 832 -30.66 6.31 27.05
CA SER A 832 -30.97 7.08 28.25
C SER A 832 -32.09 6.43 29.05
N GLY A 833 -32.01 6.54 30.38
CA GLY A 833 -33.00 6.00 31.31
C GLY A 833 -33.11 4.47 31.33
N LEU A 834 -32.07 3.73 30.95
CA LEU A 834 -32.01 2.28 31.14
C LEU A 834 -31.65 1.96 32.59
N THR A 835 -32.22 0.87 33.11
CA THR A 835 -31.95 0.32 34.45
C THR A 835 -31.26 -1.04 34.31
N THR A 836 -30.62 -1.57 35.36
CA THR A 836 -30.11 -2.95 35.31
C THR A 836 -31.22 -3.93 34.93
N GLY A 837 -30.93 -4.87 34.02
CA GLY A 837 -31.87 -5.92 33.65
C GLY A 837 -31.69 -6.43 32.22
N SER A 838 -32.51 -7.42 31.85
CA SER A 838 -32.53 -7.94 30.48
C SER A 838 -33.47 -7.13 29.61
N TYR A 839 -32.98 -6.72 28.45
CA TYR A 839 -33.74 -5.98 27.44
C TYR A 839 -33.83 -6.80 26.15
N ASN A 840 -34.99 -6.74 25.51
CA ASN A 840 -35.12 -7.21 24.13
C ASN A 840 -34.68 -6.07 23.22
N MET A 841 -33.61 -6.28 22.46
CA MET A 841 -33.09 -5.32 21.50
C MET A 841 -33.31 -5.84 20.10
N ASP A 842 -34.15 -5.16 19.32
CA ASP A 842 -34.31 -5.42 17.90
C ASP A 842 -33.30 -4.57 17.15
N VAL A 843 -32.23 -5.21 16.66
CA VAL A 843 -31.20 -4.55 15.86
C VAL A 843 -31.59 -4.69 14.39
N THR A 844 -31.80 -3.55 13.75
CA THR A 844 -32.03 -3.43 12.31
C THR A 844 -30.73 -3.01 11.65
N VAL A 845 -30.20 -3.85 10.77
CA VAL A 845 -28.97 -3.59 10.01
C VAL A 845 -29.31 -3.55 8.53
N GLU A 846 -28.72 -2.60 7.81
CA GLU A 846 -28.74 -2.61 6.35
C GLU A 846 -27.37 -3.00 5.80
N GLU A 847 -27.35 -3.98 4.90
CA GLU A 847 -26.17 -4.41 4.14
C GLU A 847 -26.32 -4.08 2.66
N ARG A 848 -25.22 -4.13 1.90
CA ARG A 848 -25.29 -3.97 0.45
C ARG A 848 -25.74 -5.28 -0.23
N PRO A 849 -26.58 -5.23 -1.28
CA PRO A 849 -27.30 -4.07 -1.82
C PRO A 849 -28.69 -3.92 -1.18
N GLY A 850 -28.80 -3.14 -0.11
CA GLY A 850 -30.08 -2.72 0.46
C GLY A 850 -30.91 -3.85 1.08
N ASN A 851 -30.27 -4.93 1.55
CA ASN A 851 -30.96 -5.88 2.40
C ASN A 851 -31.11 -5.26 3.79
N THR A 852 -32.33 -5.09 4.25
CA THR A 852 -32.60 -4.79 5.66
C THR A 852 -32.82 -6.12 6.38
N LEU A 853 -31.95 -6.42 7.35
CA LEU A 853 -32.16 -7.51 8.29
C LEU A 853 -32.59 -6.94 9.63
N VAL A 854 -33.58 -7.58 10.26
CA VAL A 854 -33.94 -7.31 11.65
C VAL A 854 -33.68 -8.58 12.45
N SER A 855 -32.83 -8.48 13.46
CA SER A 855 -32.51 -9.56 14.39
C SER A 855 -32.82 -9.13 15.82
N THR A 856 -33.53 -9.98 16.55
CA THR A 856 -33.87 -9.74 17.96
C THR A 856 -32.83 -10.42 18.86
N TYR A 857 -32.19 -9.62 19.72
CA TYR A 857 -31.24 -10.08 20.71
C TYR A 857 -31.81 -9.87 22.12
N VAL A 858 -31.63 -10.85 23.00
CA VAL A 858 -31.86 -10.65 24.44
C VAL A 858 -30.54 -10.22 25.03
N VAL A 859 -30.42 -8.93 25.32
CA VAL A 859 -29.16 -8.32 25.77
C VAL A 859 -29.28 -8.02 27.27
N PRO A 860 -28.44 -8.63 28.12
CA PRO A 860 -28.33 -8.17 29.49
C PRO A 860 -27.66 -6.80 29.48
N VAL A 861 -28.36 -5.78 30.00
CA VAL A 861 -27.72 -4.51 30.31
C VAL A 861 -27.25 -4.61 31.75
N THR A 862 -25.99 -4.96 31.90
CA THR A 862 -25.26 -4.80 33.15
C THR A 862 -24.68 -3.40 33.17
N PHE A 863 -24.71 -2.78 34.33
CA PHE A 863 -24.15 -1.45 34.50
C PHE A 863 -22.62 -1.53 34.50
N ASP A 864 -21.97 -0.72 33.67
CA ASP A 864 -20.52 -0.54 33.63
C ASP A 864 -20.21 0.82 34.25
N VAL A 865 -19.22 0.87 35.13
CA VAL A 865 -18.83 2.07 35.87
C VAL A 865 -17.38 2.43 35.53
N ASP A 866 -16.99 2.36 34.25
CA ASP A 866 -15.63 2.65 33.79
C ASP A 866 -14.54 1.92 34.62
N ASN A 867 -14.71 0.60 34.84
CA ASN A 867 -13.87 -0.23 35.72
C ASN A 867 -13.88 0.13 37.23
N LEU A 868 -14.79 0.97 37.71
CA LEU A 868 -14.97 1.29 39.14
C LEU A 868 -15.91 0.30 39.86
N GLN A 869 -16.08 -0.90 39.31
CA GLN A 869 -16.89 -1.94 39.93
C GLN A 869 -16.18 -2.44 41.19
N GLY A 870 -16.81 -2.21 42.35
CA GLY A 870 -16.21 -2.45 43.66
C GLY A 870 -15.74 -1.19 44.39
N ASP A 871 -15.59 -0.04 43.71
CA ASP A 871 -15.28 1.27 44.35
C ASP A 871 -16.58 1.91 44.85
N VAL A 872 -17.17 1.28 45.88
CA VAL A 872 -18.45 1.68 46.45
C VAL A 872 -18.39 3.09 47.03
N ASN A 873 -17.22 3.53 47.50
CA ASN A 873 -17.05 4.82 48.15
C ASN A 873 -16.79 5.97 47.16
N GLY A 874 -16.32 5.66 45.94
CA GLY A 874 -16.12 6.60 44.83
C GLY A 874 -14.84 7.42 44.88
N ASP A 875 -13.80 6.90 45.53
CA ASP A 875 -12.49 7.56 45.61
C ASP A 875 -11.50 7.10 44.52
N GLY A 876 -11.91 6.15 43.67
CA GLY A 876 -11.14 5.63 42.55
C GLY A 876 -10.23 4.47 42.91
N VAL A 877 -10.32 3.91 44.12
CA VAL A 877 -9.52 2.76 44.58
C VAL A 877 -10.46 1.71 45.15
N VAL A 878 -10.26 0.42 44.84
CA VAL A 878 -11.03 -0.68 45.44
C VAL A 878 -10.26 -1.24 46.63
N ASP A 879 -10.63 -0.85 47.85
CA ASP A 879 -9.97 -1.27 49.08
C ASP A 879 -10.97 -1.58 50.22
N ILE A 880 -10.46 -1.77 51.44
CA ILE A 880 -11.30 -2.07 52.60
C ILE A 880 -12.31 -0.96 52.95
N HIS A 881 -12.06 0.29 52.55
CA HIS A 881 -12.99 1.40 52.73
C HIS A 881 -14.26 1.24 51.89
N ASP A 882 -14.20 0.54 50.76
CA ASP A 882 -15.38 0.18 49.97
C ASP A 882 -16.26 -0.84 50.66
N LEU A 883 -15.67 -1.77 51.40
CA LEU A 883 -16.45 -2.70 52.21
C LEU A 883 -17.19 -1.99 53.34
N TYR A 884 -16.59 -0.95 53.94
CA TYR A 884 -17.29 -0.11 54.92
C TYR A 884 -18.39 0.73 54.27
N ALA A 885 -18.14 1.26 53.07
CA ALA A 885 -19.15 1.99 52.30
C ALA A 885 -20.32 1.07 51.92
N PHE A 886 -20.03 -0.17 51.49
CA PHE A 886 -21.02 -1.21 51.20
C PHE A 886 -21.94 -1.47 52.38
N GLU A 887 -21.39 -1.57 53.60
CA GLU A 887 -22.18 -1.80 54.82
C GLU A 887 -23.06 -0.59 55.22
N GLN A 888 -22.78 0.59 54.68
CA GLN A 888 -23.53 1.83 54.94
C GLN A 888 -24.53 2.18 53.84
N LEU A 889 -24.64 1.37 52.78
CA LEU A 889 -25.57 1.61 51.69
C LEU A 889 -27.02 1.57 52.18
N THR A 890 -27.70 2.71 52.09
CA THR A 890 -29.14 2.84 52.37
C THR A 890 -30.00 2.80 51.12
N GLU A 891 -29.36 2.97 49.96
CA GLU A 891 -29.96 2.91 48.63
C GLU A 891 -29.11 1.99 47.75
N TYR A 892 -29.68 1.52 46.65
CA TYR A 892 -28.94 0.70 45.70
C TYR A 892 -27.80 1.52 45.07
N ASP A 893 -26.56 1.04 45.22
CA ASP A 893 -25.39 1.49 44.49
C ASP A 893 -24.90 0.37 43.57
N CYS A 894 -24.92 0.64 42.28
CA CYS A 894 -24.49 -0.26 41.23
C CYS A 894 -23.03 -0.72 41.35
N ARG A 895 -22.13 0.09 41.94
CA ARG A 895 -20.73 -0.32 42.17
C ARG A 895 -20.62 -1.43 43.21
N ALA A 896 -21.66 -1.60 44.02
CA ALA A 896 -21.80 -2.66 45.01
C ALA A 896 -22.59 -3.88 44.51
N ASP A 897 -23.15 -3.87 43.29
CA ASP A 897 -23.79 -5.04 42.67
C ASP A 897 -22.79 -5.76 41.76
N LEU A 898 -22.02 -6.67 42.35
CA LEU A 898 -20.86 -7.29 41.70
C LEU A 898 -21.21 -8.52 40.88
N ASN A 899 -22.39 -9.09 41.08
CA ASN A 899 -22.91 -10.16 40.23
C ASN A 899 -23.90 -9.63 39.16
N ALA A 900 -24.20 -8.34 39.18
CA ALA A 900 -25.06 -7.61 38.26
C ALA A 900 -26.50 -8.18 38.18
N ASP A 901 -27.03 -8.68 39.31
CA ASP A 901 -28.37 -9.27 39.37
C ASP A 901 -29.47 -8.27 39.73
N GLY A 902 -29.10 -7.00 39.97
CA GLY A 902 -29.98 -5.90 40.33
C GLY A 902 -30.32 -5.85 41.82
N GLN A 903 -29.66 -6.64 42.67
CA GLN A 903 -29.81 -6.65 44.11
C GLN A 903 -28.45 -6.62 44.81
N ILE A 904 -28.33 -5.82 45.87
CA ILE A 904 -27.13 -5.83 46.72
C ILE A 904 -27.33 -6.89 47.80
N THR A 905 -26.64 -8.01 47.65
CA THR A 905 -26.79 -9.17 48.52
C THR A 905 -25.49 -9.53 49.22
N GLU A 906 -25.56 -10.53 50.09
CA GLU A 906 -24.37 -11.15 50.70
C GLU A 906 -23.42 -11.74 49.64
N THR A 907 -23.92 -12.11 48.47
CA THR A 907 -23.11 -12.62 47.36
C THR A 907 -22.17 -11.53 46.86
N ASP A 908 -22.69 -10.31 46.70
CA ASP A 908 -21.93 -9.15 46.24
C ASP A 908 -20.91 -8.73 47.28
N ARG A 909 -21.30 -8.71 48.56
CA ARG A 909 -20.35 -8.47 49.65
C ARG A 909 -19.17 -9.45 49.62
N ARG A 910 -19.43 -10.72 49.28
CA ARG A 910 -18.38 -11.75 49.18
C ARG A 910 -17.51 -11.56 47.95
N LEU A 911 -18.08 -11.13 46.82
CA LEU A 911 -17.33 -10.78 45.62
C LEU A 911 -16.43 -9.55 45.87
N LEU A 912 -16.94 -8.56 46.60
CA LEU A 912 -16.19 -7.34 46.94
C LEU A 912 -14.98 -7.66 47.80
N ARG A 913 -15.17 -8.52 48.82
CA ARG A 913 -14.06 -9.04 49.63
C ARG A 913 -13.04 -9.84 48.83
N ALA A 914 -13.47 -10.53 47.76
CA ALA A 914 -12.56 -11.27 46.91
C ALA A 914 -11.74 -10.35 45.99
N LEU A 915 -12.34 -9.27 45.49
CA LEU A 915 -11.66 -8.20 44.75
C LEU A 915 -10.60 -7.52 45.63
N ILE A 916 -10.97 -7.04 46.82
CA ILE A 916 -10.05 -6.42 47.78
C ILE A 916 -8.92 -7.41 48.17
N GLY A 917 -9.27 -8.68 48.37
CA GLY A 917 -8.31 -9.71 48.78
C GLY A 917 -7.30 -10.13 47.70
N LEU A 918 -7.50 -9.77 46.42
CA LEU A 918 -6.52 -9.99 45.35
C LEU A 918 -5.44 -8.90 45.35
N ASP A 919 -5.81 -7.64 45.59
CA ASP A 919 -4.86 -6.52 45.69
C ASP A 919 -4.06 -6.55 47.02
N GLU A 920 -4.66 -7.05 48.12
CA GLU A 920 -3.94 -7.23 49.39
C GLU A 920 -2.90 -8.37 49.37
N THR A 921 -2.97 -9.32 48.42
CA THR A 921 -1.95 -10.37 48.29
C THR A 921 -0.65 -9.90 47.64
N ASP A 922 -0.69 -8.87 46.80
CA ASP A 922 0.52 -8.25 46.25
C ASP A 922 1.23 -7.36 47.28
N ASP A 923 0.48 -6.72 48.19
CA ASP A 923 1.07 -5.90 49.27
C ASP A 923 1.65 -6.74 50.43
N MET A 924 1.31 -8.03 50.51
CA MET A 924 1.86 -8.98 51.51
C MET A 924 3.10 -9.77 51.04
N LEU A 925 3.48 -9.68 49.77
CA LEU A 925 4.73 -10.26 49.26
C LEU A 925 5.91 -9.26 49.25
N ASP A 926 5.65 -7.95 49.34
CA ASP A 926 6.68 -6.92 49.41
C ASP A 926 7.14 -6.56 50.84
N ASN A 927 6.63 -7.29 51.85
CA ASN A 927 7.04 -7.18 53.25
C ASN A 927 7.57 -8.51 53.85
N ARG A 928 8.34 -9.30 53.09
CA ARG A 928 9.18 -10.38 53.63
C ARG A 928 10.62 -10.38 53.15
#